data_AF-A0A935IVX1-F1
#
_entry.id   AF-A0A935IVX1-F1
#
_cell.length_a   1.000
_cell.length_b   1.000
_cell.length_c   1.000
_cell.angle_alpha   90.00
_cell.angle_beta   90.00
_cell.angle_gamma   90.00
#
_symmetry.space_group_name_H-M   'P 1'
#
loop_
_entity.id
_entity.type
_entity.pdbx_description
1 polymer ?
#
loop_
_entity_poly.entity_id
_entity_poly.type
_entity_poly.pdbx_seq_one_letter_code
_entity_poly.pdbx_strand_id
1 'polypeptide(L)'
;MISNTPQKTSEVFSRLWPWFFFAAAFESLLAALALLLLPSEDGLSLARLGLLAVFLLFFFAGIYFGWNTRRDSSNFDWFADTTFILASALLSLTSGLTLFLLRYLSPEKLLPYYERLSPLLWYLLVIGVQCFILLLLQKNGFHPQELSKRKPVYICALIVFFILFAIFLFVAITRIGITADQAYWGEPGVAILGWQFAIAILAGFTTLVYVLNEVEGRNLRFTNFFIPLALYITAAILWLRVPVDVLQNSFYSPITPPANTPFPYSDAGFYDYLAQSLLLGTDYLGSIPPRPFYVFFLAVLHFFFGQDYSAIITAQTLVLAFFPVTLYFLAKKLHTPAAGVTVAMFAIFRELTGLWISSSTRVANSKIFTTDFPTAMALTVLCLVLIWWLERRDLKSTLIAGGFFGLVLLFRTQSLLVLPVVFVLAWFAFQRKTKEWVMAGIVFAIAMTFTVLPWLTHNYTVTGQFTFDDPRQAAIIYSQYSFSGHLDLSQFDPAKESVGQRIVSFSLENPAYVAGFITSHILNTEIGGLLALPLIERFDGLMEPVNLYWVSWNGTLVWYNLVLLLIYLAIIAVGIGASWRRMQWIGMVPLAVNLGYVLANGISRFSSWRYNLPVDWVIYFYFAIGAMEILGGLSLLFGKNPFVDIHESSKLSQGISLRDFRPQYTLFILGFMFIGALPWFAKGLAQPRYTASQNELLATLESRGHDIGEIRTFLDQPEAVLLEGQLLYPRLFRRGEGMASVNPWPAYAIRDYSRIGSILLNATRSDLIFITKDLLDFQHGADAIVLACKTDEGYFNVRLIDFEKMFFESAPLTDLCADN
;
A
#
# COMPACT_ATOMS: atom_id res chain seq x y z
N MET A 1 -29.01 7.87 -39.86
CA MET A 1 -28.72 8.62 -41.10
C MET A 1 -29.28 10.03 -40.98
N ILE A 2 -28.48 10.99 -40.52
CA ILE A 2 -28.18 12.28 -41.18
C ILE A 2 -26.71 12.49 -40.83
N SER A 3 -25.81 12.21 -41.77
CA SER A 3 -24.40 12.53 -41.61
C SER A 3 -24.25 14.04 -41.78
N ASN A 4 -24.11 14.77 -40.67
CA ASN A 4 -23.63 16.13 -40.73
C ASN A 4 -22.22 16.10 -41.31
N THR A 5 -22.08 16.59 -42.53
CA THR A 5 -20.80 16.78 -43.21
C THR A 5 -19.89 17.70 -42.36
N PRO A 6 -18.59 17.39 -42.19
CA PRO A 6 -17.67 18.13 -41.32
C PRO A 6 -17.56 19.63 -41.64
N GLN A 7 -17.88 20.04 -42.87
CA GLN A 7 -17.96 21.45 -43.27
C GLN A 7 -19.02 22.26 -42.50
N LYS A 8 -20.19 21.67 -42.20
CA LYS A 8 -21.33 22.41 -41.60
C LYS A 8 -21.19 22.64 -40.10
N THR A 9 -20.41 21.83 -39.41
CA THR A 9 -20.10 21.98 -37.98
C THR A 9 -19.05 23.07 -37.72
N SER A 10 -18.11 23.28 -38.64
CA SER A 10 -17.11 24.36 -38.52
C SER A 10 -17.77 25.74 -38.51
N GLU A 11 -18.69 26.01 -39.46
CA GLU A 11 -19.35 27.32 -39.62
C GLU A 11 -20.12 27.81 -38.37
N VAL A 12 -20.65 26.89 -37.55
CA VAL A 12 -21.38 27.25 -36.34
C VAL A 12 -20.43 27.74 -35.24
N PHE A 13 -19.29 27.08 -35.06
CA PHE A 13 -18.32 27.42 -34.03
C PHE A 13 -17.33 28.52 -34.46
N SER A 14 -17.15 28.76 -35.76
CA SER A 14 -16.37 29.92 -36.25
C SER A 14 -16.94 31.25 -35.75
N ARG A 15 -18.26 31.33 -35.49
CA ARG A 15 -18.92 32.53 -34.93
C ARG A 15 -18.49 32.86 -33.49
N LEU A 16 -17.78 31.96 -32.81
CA LEU A 16 -17.27 32.20 -31.44
C LEU A 16 -15.94 32.95 -31.43
N TRP A 17 -15.20 33.02 -32.54
CA TRP A 17 -13.91 33.69 -32.62
C TRP A 17 -13.92 35.16 -32.11
N PRO A 18 -14.87 36.02 -32.54
CA PRO A 18 -14.89 37.40 -32.06
C PRO A 18 -15.07 37.49 -30.54
N TRP A 19 -15.93 36.64 -29.98
CA TRP A 19 -16.21 36.61 -28.55
C TRP A 19 -15.05 36.10 -27.73
N PHE A 20 -14.32 35.10 -28.24
CA PHE A 20 -13.08 34.63 -27.63
C PHE A 20 -12.03 35.75 -27.56
N PHE A 21 -11.79 36.46 -28.66
CA PHE A 21 -10.81 37.55 -28.68
C PHE A 21 -11.21 38.73 -27.80
N PHE A 22 -12.50 39.09 -27.74
CA PHE A 22 -12.99 40.10 -26.81
C PHE A 22 -12.86 39.65 -25.35
N ALA A 23 -13.23 38.41 -25.02
CA ALA A 23 -13.06 37.86 -23.68
C ALA A 23 -11.59 37.91 -23.25
N ALA A 24 -10.68 37.41 -24.10
CA ALA A 24 -9.24 37.47 -23.89
C ALA A 24 -8.71 38.91 -23.69
N ALA A 25 -9.29 39.90 -24.38
CA ALA A 25 -8.95 41.31 -24.18
C ALA A 25 -9.38 41.78 -22.77
N PHE A 26 -10.64 41.55 -22.38
CA PHE A 26 -11.13 42.00 -21.08
C PHE A 26 -10.49 41.25 -19.90
N GLU A 27 -10.20 39.97 -20.05
CA GLU A 27 -9.45 39.19 -19.06
C GLU A 27 -8.03 39.75 -18.85
N SER A 28 -7.41 40.31 -19.90
CA SER A 28 -6.09 40.95 -19.77
C SER A 28 -6.15 42.22 -18.92
N LEU A 29 -7.27 42.96 -18.97
CA LEU A 29 -7.50 44.12 -18.10
C LEU A 29 -7.75 43.69 -16.65
N LEU A 30 -8.45 42.58 -16.41
CA LEU A 30 -8.61 42.02 -15.07
C LEU A 30 -7.25 41.59 -14.49
N ALA A 31 -6.38 40.98 -15.31
CA ALA A 31 -5.02 40.64 -14.90
C ALA A 31 -4.16 41.89 -14.63
N ALA A 32 -4.29 42.94 -15.46
CA ALA A 32 -3.64 44.22 -15.21
C ALA A 32 -4.11 44.87 -13.90
N LEU A 33 -5.41 44.84 -13.63
CA LEU A 33 -5.99 45.33 -12.38
C LEU A 33 -5.48 44.52 -11.18
N ALA A 34 -5.46 43.20 -11.27
CA ALA A 34 -4.93 42.32 -10.23
C ALA A 34 -3.44 42.63 -9.93
N LEU A 35 -2.65 42.92 -10.96
CA LEU A 35 -1.25 43.36 -10.80
C LEU A 35 -1.13 44.72 -10.10
N LEU A 36 -2.02 45.67 -10.42
CA LEU A 36 -2.05 47.00 -9.80
C LEU A 36 -2.50 46.97 -8.33
N LEU A 37 -3.34 46.00 -7.95
CA LEU A 37 -3.82 45.82 -6.57
C LEU A 37 -2.76 45.23 -5.63
N LEU A 38 -1.63 44.73 -6.15
CA LEU A 38 -0.54 44.24 -5.31
C LEU A 38 0.16 45.41 -4.58
N PRO A 39 0.37 45.33 -3.26
CA PRO A 39 1.05 46.37 -2.48
C PRO A 39 2.42 46.75 -3.08
N SER A 40 2.76 48.03 -3.15
CA SER A 40 4.10 48.51 -3.53
C SER A 40 4.59 49.55 -2.53
N GLU A 41 5.84 49.40 -2.09
CA GLU A 41 6.47 50.34 -1.15
C GLU A 41 6.84 51.68 -1.82
N ASP A 42 7.28 51.68 -3.09
CA ASP A 42 7.75 52.89 -3.81
C ASP A 42 7.21 52.99 -5.26
N GLY A 43 5.89 52.94 -5.44
CA GLY A 43 5.24 53.11 -6.75
C GLY A 43 5.44 51.96 -7.75
N LEU A 44 5.26 52.22 -9.05
CA LEU A 44 5.31 51.19 -10.10
C LEU A 44 6.75 50.85 -10.49
N SER A 45 7.22 49.67 -10.09
CA SER A 45 8.53 49.15 -10.51
C SER A 45 8.61 48.92 -12.03
N LEU A 46 9.83 48.97 -12.58
CA LEU A 46 10.08 48.74 -14.02
C LEU A 46 9.52 47.38 -14.50
N ALA A 47 9.59 46.36 -13.65
CA ALA A 47 9.01 45.05 -13.94
C ALA A 47 7.46 45.08 -14.01
N ARG A 48 6.80 45.84 -13.12
CA ARG A 48 5.33 46.02 -13.18
C ARG A 48 4.92 46.81 -14.42
N LEU A 49 5.66 47.86 -14.77
CA LEU A 49 5.42 48.61 -16.02
C LEU A 49 5.58 47.71 -17.25
N GLY A 50 6.59 46.85 -17.28
CA GLY A 50 6.76 45.85 -18.33
C GLY A 50 5.57 44.89 -18.45
N LEU A 51 5.09 44.34 -17.31
CA LEU A 51 3.92 43.45 -17.30
C LEU A 51 2.63 44.19 -17.71
N LEU A 52 2.44 45.43 -17.27
CA LEU A 52 1.30 46.26 -17.70
C LEU A 52 1.34 46.54 -19.20
N ALA A 53 2.51 46.81 -19.77
CA ALA A 53 2.68 46.98 -21.20
C ALA A 53 2.30 45.69 -21.97
N VAL A 54 2.66 44.51 -21.44
CA VAL A 54 2.25 43.21 -22.01
C VAL A 54 0.73 43.04 -21.96
N PHE A 55 0.08 43.35 -20.84
CA PHE A 55 -1.39 43.26 -20.75
C PHE A 55 -2.10 44.25 -21.68
N LEU A 56 -1.62 45.50 -21.79
CA LEU A 56 -2.15 46.46 -22.74
C LEU A 56 -1.98 45.97 -24.18
N LEU A 57 -0.84 45.37 -24.51
CA LEU A 57 -0.63 44.75 -25.80
C LEU A 57 -1.64 43.63 -26.08
N PHE A 58 -1.89 42.75 -25.10
CA PHE A 58 -2.92 41.71 -25.24
C PHE A 58 -4.34 42.27 -25.36
N PHE A 59 -4.67 43.34 -24.63
CA PHE A 59 -5.94 44.03 -24.75
C PHE A 59 -6.14 44.57 -26.18
N PHE A 60 -5.21 45.37 -26.69
CA PHE A 60 -5.34 45.96 -28.02
C PHE A 60 -5.29 44.90 -29.13
N ALA A 61 -4.46 43.87 -28.98
CA ALA A 61 -4.42 42.74 -29.91
C ALA A 61 -5.76 41.98 -29.93
N GLY A 62 -6.34 41.68 -28.76
CA GLY A 62 -7.65 41.02 -28.65
C GLY A 62 -8.78 41.86 -29.23
N ILE A 63 -8.80 43.18 -29.00
CA ILE A 63 -9.78 44.09 -29.63
C ILE A 63 -9.63 44.10 -31.16
N TYR A 64 -8.41 44.21 -31.67
CA TYR A 64 -8.11 44.22 -33.10
C TYR A 64 -8.55 42.91 -33.78
N PHE A 65 -8.13 41.76 -33.23
CA PHE A 65 -8.49 40.45 -33.77
C PHE A 65 -9.98 40.15 -33.61
N GLY A 66 -10.62 40.58 -32.53
CA GLY A 66 -12.07 40.50 -32.33
C GLY A 66 -12.86 41.28 -33.39
N TRP A 67 -12.41 42.48 -33.76
CA TRP A 67 -13.04 43.25 -34.84
C TRP A 67 -12.79 42.64 -36.22
N ASN A 68 -11.58 42.13 -36.46
CA ASN A 68 -11.23 41.51 -37.74
C ASN A 68 -12.04 40.22 -37.99
N THR A 69 -12.15 39.36 -36.97
CA THR A 69 -12.96 38.13 -37.00
C THR A 69 -14.46 38.39 -37.09
N ARG A 70 -14.94 39.54 -36.60
CA ARG A 70 -16.35 39.93 -36.76
C ARG A 70 -16.71 40.27 -38.21
N ARG A 71 -15.73 40.71 -39.01
CA ARG A 71 -15.90 40.97 -40.46
C ARG A 71 -15.91 39.68 -41.26
N ASP A 72 -15.01 38.76 -40.92
CA ASP A 72 -14.98 37.41 -41.50
C ASP A 72 -14.43 36.42 -40.46
N SER A 73 -15.32 35.56 -39.97
CA SER A 73 -15.01 34.58 -38.93
C SER A 73 -14.18 33.41 -39.42
N SER A 74 -14.10 33.19 -40.74
CA SER A 74 -13.39 32.04 -41.33
C SER A 74 -11.87 32.24 -41.37
N ASN A 75 -11.39 33.48 -41.22
CA ASN A 75 -9.97 33.85 -41.25
C ASN A 75 -9.10 33.12 -40.22
N PHE A 76 -9.71 32.55 -39.17
CA PHE A 76 -9.00 31.89 -38.07
C PHE A 76 -9.28 30.38 -37.99
N ASP A 77 -10.06 29.81 -38.91
CA ASP A 77 -10.43 28.39 -38.85
C ASP A 77 -9.22 27.47 -39.12
N TRP A 78 -8.16 27.97 -39.74
CA TRP A 78 -6.89 27.25 -39.88
C TRP A 78 -6.18 26.99 -38.53
N PHE A 79 -6.51 27.75 -37.46
CA PHE A 79 -6.01 27.48 -36.11
C PHE A 79 -6.62 26.21 -35.50
N ALA A 80 -7.69 25.64 -36.06
CA ALA A 80 -8.29 24.39 -35.58
C ALA A 80 -7.45 23.12 -35.89
N ASP A 81 -6.16 23.28 -36.21
CA ASP A 81 -5.23 22.16 -36.35
C ASP A 81 -4.82 21.57 -34.99
N THR A 82 -4.44 20.29 -35.02
CA THR A 82 -3.89 19.53 -33.89
C THR A 82 -2.74 20.26 -33.20
N THR A 83 -1.89 20.93 -33.97
CA THR A 83 -0.69 21.63 -33.46
C THR A 83 -1.08 22.73 -32.48
N PHE A 84 -2.07 23.56 -32.84
CA PHE A 84 -2.53 24.66 -31.99
C PHE A 84 -3.34 24.18 -30.79
N ILE A 85 -4.11 23.10 -30.92
CA ILE A 85 -4.79 22.44 -29.80
C ILE A 85 -3.77 21.95 -28.76
N LEU A 86 -2.69 21.29 -29.22
CA LEU A 86 -1.64 20.83 -28.32
C LEU A 86 -0.86 22.02 -27.73
N ALA A 87 -0.61 23.08 -28.50
CA ALA A 87 0.05 24.27 -28.02
C ALA A 87 -0.76 25.01 -26.94
N SER A 88 -2.09 25.12 -27.10
CA SER A 88 -2.96 25.74 -26.09
C SER A 88 -3.06 24.89 -24.83
N ALA A 89 -3.12 23.56 -24.95
CA ALA A 89 -3.05 22.65 -23.81
C ALA A 89 -1.69 22.76 -23.07
N LEU A 90 -0.59 22.81 -23.81
CA LEU A 90 0.75 22.98 -23.27
C LEU A 90 0.92 24.33 -22.58
N LEU A 91 0.36 25.41 -23.14
CA LEU A 91 0.34 26.73 -22.50
C LEU A 91 -0.37 26.65 -21.15
N SER A 92 -1.58 26.09 -21.09
CA SER A 92 -2.32 25.91 -19.84
C SER A 92 -1.53 25.10 -18.80
N LEU A 93 -0.94 23.99 -19.23
CA LEU A 93 -0.18 23.11 -18.36
C LEU A 93 1.08 23.80 -17.81
N THR A 94 1.83 24.47 -18.68
CA THR A 94 3.07 25.18 -18.30
C THR A 94 2.78 26.39 -17.43
N SER A 95 1.74 27.17 -17.71
CA SER A 95 1.31 28.28 -16.85
C SER A 95 0.86 27.79 -15.47
N GLY A 96 0.05 26.73 -15.42
CA GLY A 96 -0.40 26.11 -14.16
C GLY A 96 0.74 25.51 -13.35
N LEU A 97 1.65 24.78 -14.01
CA LEU A 97 2.84 24.23 -13.37
C LEU A 97 3.76 25.34 -12.86
N THR A 98 3.92 26.42 -13.61
CA THR A 98 4.74 27.57 -13.18
C THR A 98 4.12 28.26 -11.96
N LEU A 99 2.79 28.47 -11.94
CA LEU A 99 2.08 28.97 -10.75
C LEU A 99 2.34 28.08 -9.54
N PHE A 100 2.20 26.76 -9.71
CA PHE A 100 2.41 25.78 -8.65
C PHE A 100 3.86 25.80 -8.13
N LEU A 101 4.86 25.74 -9.03
CA LEU A 101 6.27 25.73 -8.66
C LEU A 101 6.71 27.05 -8.02
N LEU A 102 6.29 28.19 -8.55
CA LEU A 102 6.57 29.50 -7.93
C LEU A 102 5.99 29.60 -6.52
N ARG A 103 4.84 28.96 -6.26
CA ARG A 103 4.23 28.98 -4.93
C ARG A 103 4.87 27.97 -3.97
N TYR A 104 5.24 26.78 -4.44
CA TYR A 104 5.48 25.63 -3.56
C TYR A 104 6.86 24.98 -3.66
N LEU A 105 7.67 25.28 -4.69
CA LEU A 105 9.02 24.71 -4.80
C LEU A 105 9.96 25.26 -3.71
N SER A 106 9.88 26.56 -3.46
CA SER A 106 10.63 27.25 -2.40
C SER A 106 9.84 28.50 -1.99
N PRO A 107 8.76 28.34 -1.19
CA PRO A 107 7.78 29.40 -0.96
C PRO A 107 8.42 30.72 -0.54
N GLU A 108 9.33 30.72 0.43
CA GLU A 108 9.98 31.94 0.92
C GLU A 108 10.74 32.70 -0.17
N LYS A 109 11.52 31.98 -1.00
CA LYS A 109 12.36 32.58 -2.05
C LYS A 109 11.56 33.01 -3.27
N LEU A 110 10.53 32.24 -3.63
CA LEU A 110 9.78 32.41 -4.87
C LEU A 110 8.49 33.22 -4.70
N LEU A 111 8.04 33.49 -3.47
CA LEU A 111 6.82 34.25 -3.20
C LEU A 111 6.76 35.60 -3.93
N PRO A 112 7.82 36.44 -3.94
CA PRO A 112 7.76 37.72 -4.65
C PRO A 112 7.57 37.56 -6.17
N TYR A 113 8.11 36.47 -6.74
CA TYR A 113 7.93 36.13 -8.16
C TYR A 113 6.53 35.58 -8.41
N TYR A 114 6.02 34.71 -7.53
CA TYR A 114 4.66 34.21 -7.57
C TYR A 114 3.65 35.37 -7.57
N GLU A 115 3.74 36.29 -6.60
CA GLU A 115 2.81 37.41 -6.48
C GLU A 115 2.79 38.26 -7.75
N ARG A 116 3.95 38.64 -8.29
CA ARG A 116 4.07 39.51 -9.47
C ARG A 116 3.71 38.83 -10.79
N LEU A 117 4.09 37.57 -10.98
CA LEU A 117 3.81 36.83 -12.22
C LEU A 117 2.43 36.16 -12.21
N SER A 118 1.81 35.98 -11.04
CA SER A 118 0.53 35.29 -10.92
C SER A 118 -0.57 35.87 -11.82
N PRO A 119 -0.76 37.20 -11.99
CA PRO A 119 -1.81 37.70 -12.86
C PRO A 119 -1.60 37.29 -14.31
N LEU A 120 -0.34 37.31 -14.78
CA LEU A 120 0.00 36.91 -16.15
C LEU A 120 -0.15 35.41 -16.35
N LEU A 121 0.31 34.60 -15.41
CA LEU A 121 0.22 33.15 -15.53
C LEU A 121 -1.23 32.66 -15.41
N TRP A 122 -2.05 33.25 -14.55
CA TRP A 122 -3.49 32.96 -14.50
C TRP A 122 -4.18 33.36 -15.80
N TYR A 123 -3.85 34.53 -16.35
CA TYR A 123 -4.35 34.96 -17.65
C TYR A 123 -4.02 33.96 -18.77
N LEU A 124 -2.74 33.57 -18.89
CA LEU A 124 -2.29 32.60 -19.89
C LEU A 124 -2.92 31.22 -19.69
N LEU A 125 -3.11 30.79 -18.44
CA LEU A 125 -3.81 29.54 -18.10
C LEU A 125 -5.27 29.58 -18.57
N VAL A 126 -6.01 30.63 -18.22
CA VAL A 126 -7.43 30.75 -18.56
C VAL A 126 -7.61 30.79 -20.08
N ILE A 127 -6.82 31.62 -20.77
CA ILE A 127 -6.87 31.70 -22.24
C ILE A 127 -6.44 30.39 -22.89
N GLY A 128 -5.39 29.74 -22.37
CA GLY A 128 -4.96 28.45 -22.89
C GLY A 128 -6.08 27.41 -22.83
N VAL A 129 -6.83 27.36 -21.71
CA VAL A 129 -7.97 26.45 -21.52
C VAL A 129 -9.13 26.83 -22.44
N GLN A 130 -9.48 28.11 -22.52
CA GLN A 130 -10.55 28.58 -23.41
C GLN A 130 -10.23 28.29 -24.88
N CYS A 131 -9.01 28.59 -25.30
CA CYS A 131 -8.52 28.32 -26.65
C CYS A 131 -8.54 26.81 -26.94
N PHE A 132 -8.05 25.98 -26.01
CA PHE A 132 -8.12 24.53 -26.13
C PHE A 132 -9.55 24.01 -26.36
N ILE A 133 -10.53 24.48 -25.58
CA ILE A 133 -11.94 24.10 -25.72
C ILE A 133 -12.50 24.59 -27.06
N LEU A 134 -12.26 25.85 -27.43
CA LEU A 134 -12.73 26.44 -28.68
C LEU A 134 -12.22 25.65 -29.90
N LEU A 135 -10.92 25.36 -29.93
CA LEU A 135 -10.30 24.63 -31.02
C LEU A 135 -10.79 23.18 -31.10
N LEU A 136 -11.05 22.52 -29.97
CA LEU A 136 -11.69 21.20 -29.94
C LEU A 136 -13.11 21.24 -30.52
N LEU A 137 -13.91 22.26 -30.16
CA LEU A 137 -15.26 22.47 -30.70
C LEU A 137 -15.23 22.70 -32.21
N GLN A 138 -14.29 23.50 -32.71
CA GLN A 138 -14.15 23.76 -34.15
C GLN A 138 -13.71 22.53 -34.93
N LYS A 139 -12.70 21.80 -34.42
CA LYS A 139 -12.15 20.63 -35.11
C LYS A 139 -13.09 19.43 -35.08
N ASN A 140 -13.67 19.12 -33.91
CA ASN A 140 -14.39 17.88 -33.69
C ASN A 140 -15.91 18.05 -33.58
N GLY A 141 -16.41 19.28 -33.36
CA GLY A 141 -17.82 19.55 -33.05
C GLY A 141 -18.20 19.19 -31.61
N PHE A 142 -19.50 19.38 -31.30
CA PHE A 142 -20.07 19.04 -29.99
C PHE A 142 -21.17 17.98 -30.13
N HIS A 143 -20.97 16.83 -29.49
CA HIS A 143 -21.78 15.61 -29.66
C HIS A 143 -22.39 15.12 -28.33
N PRO A 144 -23.31 15.88 -27.71
CA PRO A 144 -23.91 15.51 -26.42
C PRO A 144 -24.71 14.19 -26.49
N GLN A 145 -25.16 13.82 -27.69
CA GLN A 145 -25.86 12.55 -27.93
C GLN A 145 -24.95 11.34 -27.67
N GLU A 146 -23.64 11.46 -27.91
CA GLU A 146 -22.69 10.38 -27.64
C GLU A 146 -22.52 10.13 -26.13
N LEU A 147 -22.49 11.20 -25.32
CA LEU A 147 -22.47 11.09 -23.86
C LEU A 147 -23.74 10.40 -23.32
N SER A 148 -24.89 10.63 -23.97
CA SER A 148 -26.16 10.00 -23.57
C SER A 148 -26.14 8.47 -23.67
N LYS A 149 -25.25 7.90 -24.51
CA LYS A 149 -25.03 6.45 -24.59
C LYS A 149 -24.46 5.87 -23.28
N ARG A 150 -23.78 6.68 -22.47
CA ARG A 150 -23.25 6.30 -21.15
C ARG A 150 -24.24 6.51 -20.00
N LYS A 151 -25.48 6.95 -20.28
CA LYS A 151 -26.53 7.14 -19.26
C LYS A 151 -26.69 5.94 -18.30
N PRO A 152 -26.63 4.67 -18.74
CA PRO A 152 -26.70 3.53 -17.81
C PRO A 152 -25.58 3.49 -16.78
N VAL A 153 -24.36 3.93 -17.12
CA VAL A 153 -23.23 4.03 -16.19
C VAL A 153 -23.54 5.05 -15.10
N TYR A 154 -23.99 6.24 -15.49
CA TYR A 154 -24.28 7.32 -14.54
C TYR A 154 -25.53 7.06 -13.69
N ILE A 155 -26.53 6.32 -14.19
CA ILE A 155 -27.65 5.85 -13.37
C ILE A 155 -27.15 4.87 -12.29
N CYS A 156 -26.31 3.89 -12.67
CA CYS A 156 -25.69 2.99 -11.70
C CYS A 156 -24.85 3.78 -10.69
N ALA A 157 -24.06 4.75 -11.15
CA ALA A 157 -23.26 5.62 -10.29
C ALA A 157 -24.13 6.40 -9.29
N LEU A 158 -25.28 6.92 -9.73
CA LEU A 158 -26.20 7.64 -8.84
C LEU A 158 -26.76 6.75 -7.73
N ILE A 159 -27.13 5.50 -8.05
CA ILE A 159 -27.58 4.53 -7.04
C ILE A 159 -26.46 4.24 -6.04
N VAL A 160 -25.25 3.98 -6.53
CA VAL A 160 -24.08 3.73 -5.66
C VAL A 160 -23.77 4.96 -4.80
N PHE A 161 -23.84 6.16 -5.36
CA PHE A 161 -23.62 7.40 -4.63
C PHE A 161 -24.61 7.54 -3.49
N PHE A 162 -25.90 7.26 -3.69
CA PHE A 162 -26.88 7.30 -2.60
C PHE A 162 -26.59 6.28 -1.49
N ILE A 163 -26.08 5.09 -1.83
CA ILE A 163 -25.65 4.10 -0.83
C ILE A 163 -24.45 4.62 -0.03
N LEU A 164 -23.41 5.11 -0.73
CA LEU A 164 -22.22 5.68 -0.08
C LEU A 164 -22.57 6.92 0.76
N PHE A 165 -23.47 7.76 0.27
CA PHE A 165 -23.95 8.94 0.99
C PHE A 165 -24.78 8.56 2.23
N ALA A 166 -25.60 7.51 2.15
CA ALA A 166 -26.31 6.99 3.31
C ALA A 166 -25.35 6.45 4.38
N ILE A 167 -24.30 5.72 3.98
CA ILE A 167 -23.24 5.26 4.89
C ILE A 167 -22.50 6.45 5.50
N PHE A 168 -22.15 7.44 4.67
CA PHE A 168 -21.52 8.68 5.13
C PHE A 168 -22.39 9.41 6.17
N LEU A 169 -23.68 9.57 5.91
CA LEU A 169 -24.62 10.20 6.82
C LEU A 169 -24.77 9.40 8.13
N PHE A 170 -24.82 8.07 8.03
CA PHE A 170 -24.84 7.18 9.19
C PHE A 170 -23.62 7.40 10.08
N VAL A 171 -22.41 7.39 9.51
CA VAL A 171 -21.16 7.67 10.23
C VAL A 171 -21.17 9.08 10.84
N ALA A 172 -21.57 10.09 10.05
CA ALA A 172 -21.57 11.48 10.49
C ALA A 172 -22.52 11.73 11.68
N ILE A 173 -23.71 11.10 11.67
CA ILE A 173 -24.70 11.23 12.74
C ILE A 173 -24.32 10.39 13.97
N THR A 174 -23.96 9.13 13.77
CA THR A 174 -23.76 8.17 14.89
C THR A 174 -22.36 8.23 15.48
N ARG A 175 -21.39 8.78 14.76
CA ARG A 175 -19.94 8.74 15.06
C ARG A 175 -19.34 7.31 15.12
N ILE A 176 -20.10 6.28 14.74
CA ILE A 176 -19.60 4.90 14.64
C ILE A 176 -18.54 4.85 13.52
N GLY A 177 -17.37 4.28 13.82
CA GLY A 177 -16.21 4.26 12.93
C GLY A 177 -15.27 5.47 13.07
N ILE A 178 -15.66 6.47 13.85
CA ILE A 178 -14.84 7.65 14.15
C ILE A 178 -14.43 7.69 15.62
N THR A 179 -15.36 7.38 16.53
CA THR A 179 -15.06 7.29 17.96
C THR A 179 -14.14 6.12 18.23
N ALA A 180 -12.96 6.40 18.81
CA ALA A 180 -11.94 5.38 19.07
C ALA A 180 -12.40 4.33 20.07
N ASP A 181 -12.19 3.06 19.70
CA ASP A 181 -12.32 1.92 20.61
C ASP A 181 -11.07 1.81 21.49
N GLN A 182 -11.22 1.22 22.68
CA GLN A 182 -10.13 1.03 23.64
C GLN A 182 -9.16 -0.09 23.24
N ALA A 183 -9.55 -0.95 22.30
CA ALA A 183 -8.73 -2.05 21.78
C ALA A 183 -8.31 -1.77 20.33
N TYR A 184 -7.00 -1.89 20.04
CA TYR A 184 -6.40 -1.90 18.70
C TYR A 184 -7.03 -0.96 17.66
N TRP A 185 -7.22 0.29 18.06
CA TRP A 185 -7.66 1.36 17.17
C TRP A 185 -6.47 2.11 16.58
N GLY A 186 -6.28 2.00 15.27
CA GLY A 186 -5.15 2.63 14.56
C GLY A 186 -5.42 4.06 14.09
N GLU A 187 -4.35 4.83 13.89
CA GLU A 187 -4.39 6.09 13.17
C GLU A 187 -4.75 5.86 11.68
N PRO A 188 -5.35 6.84 10.98
CA PRO A 188 -5.61 6.74 9.55
C PRO A 188 -4.37 6.35 8.73
N GLY A 189 -4.61 5.68 7.59
CA GLY A 189 -3.55 5.26 6.68
C GLY A 189 -2.81 6.42 6.00
N VAL A 190 -1.78 6.10 5.23
CA VAL A 190 -0.95 7.10 4.55
C VAL A 190 -1.71 7.75 3.40
N ALA A 191 -1.81 9.08 3.41
CA ALA A 191 -2.41 9.84 2.32
C ALA A 191 -1.42 10.06 1.14
N ILE A 192 -1.94 10.04 -0.08
CA ILE A 192 -1.24 10.53 -1.26
C ILE A 192 -1.15 12.06 -1.17
N LEU A 193 -0.01 12.67 -1.46
CA LEU A 193 0.10 14.12 -1.44
C LEU A 193 -0.71 14.76 -2.59
N GLY A 194 -1.31 15.94 -2.36
CA GLY A 194 -2.17 16.59 -3.35
C GLY A 194 -1.53 16.78 -4.74
N TRP A 195 -0.23 17.11 -4.79
CA TRP A 195 0.50 17.27 -6.05
C TRP A 195 0.81 15.92 -6.72
N GLN A 196 1.15 14.89 -5.94
CA GLN A 196 1.35 13.52 -6.44
C GLN A 196 0.05 12.99 -7.05
N PHE A 197 -1.06 13.25 -6.37
CA PHE A 197 -2.40 12.92 -6.83
C PHE A 197 -2.71 13.60 -8.18
N ALA A 198 -2.40 14.90 -8.34
CA ALA A 198 -2.58 15.61 -9.60
C ALA A 198 -1.71 15.04 -10.74
N ILE A 199 -0.44 14.68 -10.46
CA ILE A 199 0.45 14.04 -11.44
C ILE A 199 -0.10 12.69 -11.90
N ALA A 200 -0.62 11.87 -10.98
CA ALA A 200 -1.21 10.58 -11.32
C ALA A 200 -2.42 10.73 -12.25
N ILE A 201 -3.30 11.70 -11.99
CA ILE A 201 -4.43 12.03 -12.87
C ILE A 201 -3.95 12.52 -14.25
N LEU A 202 -2.92 13.38 -14.28
CA LEU A 202 -2.35 13.88 -15.53
C LEU A 202 -1.70 12.76 -16.36
N ALA A 203 -1.00 11.82 -15.73
CA ALA A 203 -0.43 10.65 -16.40
C ALA A 203 -1.52 9.74 -16.99
N GLY A 204 -2.60 9.51 -16.25
CA GLY A 204 -3.80 8.82 -16.73
C GLY A 204 -4.43 9.53 -17.93
N PHE A 205 -4.65 10.84 -17.83
CA PHE A 205 -5.21 11.65 -18.92
C PHE A 205 -4.32 11.64 -20.17
N THR A 206 -3.00 11.74 -20.00
CA THR A 206 -2.04 11.64 -21.12
C THR A 206 -2.14 10.28 -21.81
N THR A 207 -2.27 9.21 -21.02
CA THR A 207 -2.48 7.85 -21.55
C THR A 207 -3.83 7.73 -22.27
N LEU A 208 -4.88 8.39 -21.77
CA LEU A 208 -6.19 8.43 -22.42
C LEU A 208 -6.10 9.11 -23.79
N VAL A 209 -5.46 10.27 -23.87
CA VAL A 209 -5.24 11.01 -25.13
C VAL A 209 -4.41 10.19 -26.12
N TYR A 210 -3.36 9.50 -25.65
CA TYR A 210 -2.56 8.60 -26.49
C TYR A 210 -3.41 7.47 -27.08
N VAL A 211 -4.21 6.79 -26.24
CA VAL A 211 -5.10 5.70 -26.68
C VAL A 211 -6.16 6.18 -27.68
N LEU A 212 -6.62 7.42 -27.57
CA LEU A 212 -7.61 8.03 -28.46
C LEU A 212 -7.09 8.37 -29.87
N ASN A 213 -5.77 8.49 -30.05
CA ASN A 213 -5.16 8.98 -31.29
C ASN A 213 -4.51 7.88 -32.15
N GLU A 214 -4.36 6.65 -31.63
CA GLU A 214 -3.68 5.55 -32.32
C GLU A 214 -4.63 4.64 -33.12
N VAL A 215 -4.12 4.09 -34.24
CA VAL A 215 -4.85 3.17 -35.14
C VAL A 215 -4.78 1.74 -34.59
N GLU A 216 -5.88 0.99 -34.71
CA GLU A 216 -6.08 -0.36 -34.17
C GLU A 216 -4.86 -1.30 -34.43
N GLY A 217 -4.36 -1.95 -33.36
CA GLY A 217 -3.34 -3.00 -33.43
C GLY A 217 -1.99 -2.68 -32.75
N ARG A 218 -1.42 -1.48 -32.93
CA ARG A 218 -0.13 -1.10 -32.27
C ARG A 218 -0.24 -0.91 -30.75
N ASN A 219 -1.45 -0.64 -30.26
CA ASN A 219 -1.77 -0.32 -28.87
C ASN A 219 -1.56 -1.50 -27.89
N LEU A 220 -1.67 -2.75 -28.35
CA LEU A 220 -1.61 -3.92 -27.46
C LEU A 220 -0.20 -4.15 -26.90
N ARG A 221 0.87 -4.04 -27.70
CA ARG A 221 2.24 -4.22 -27.20
C ARG A 221 2.63 -3.09 -26.24
N PHE A 222 2.26 -1.85 -26.56
CA PHE A 222 2.52 -0.71 -25.70
C PHE A 222 1.81 -0.82 -24.35
N THR A 223 0.52 -1.12 -24.36
CA THR A 223 -0.26 -1.21 -23.12
C THR A 223 -0.10 -2.55 -22.38
N ASN A 224 0.38 -3.63 -23.00
CA ASN A 224 0.60 -4.91 -22.30
C ASN A 224 2.05 -5.10 -21.84
N PHE A 225 3.01 -4.35 -22.38
CA PHE A 225 4.43 -4.53 -22.08
C PHE A 225 5.11 -3.22 -21.65
N PHE A 226 5.13 -2.20 -22.53
CA PHE A 226 5.92 -0.99 -22.27
C PHE A 226 5.38 -0.15 -21.10
N ILE A 227 4.06 0.05 -20.99
CA ILE A 227 3.47 0.76 -19.84
C ILE A 227 3.71 0.01 -18.53
N PRO A 228 3.37 -1.30 -18.40
CA PRO A 228 3.70 -2.10 -17.21
C PRO A 228 5.17 -2.02 -16.81
N LEU A 229 6.08 -2.14 -17.79
CA LEU A 229 7.52 -2.07 -17.56
C LEU A 229 7.93 -0.67 -17.06
N ALA A 230 7.41 0.40 -17.67
CA ALA A 230 7.68 1.76 -17.23
C ALA A 230 7.16 2.03 -15.80
N LEU A 231 5.98 1.49 -15.46
CA LEU A 231 5.43 1.59 -14.10
C LEU A 231 6.29 0.83 -13.08
N TYR A 232 6.72 -0.38 -13.40
CA TYR A 232 7.66 -1.15 -12.57
C TYR A 232 8.96 -0.40 -12.34
N ILE A 233 9.60 0.08 -13.41
CA ILE A 233 10.85 0.83 -13.34
C ILE A 233 10.66 2.12 -12.54
N THR A 234 9.55 2.82 -12.73
CA THR A 234 9.23 4.05 -11.98
C THR A 234 9.08 3.75 -10.48
N ALA A 235 8.33 2.71 -10.12
CA ALA A 235 8.18 2.27 -8.73
C ALA A 235 9.53 1.91 -8.11
N ALA A 236 10.30 1.04 -8.78
CA ALA A 236 11.61 0.60 -8.33
C ALA A 236 12.58 1.78 -8.14
N ILE A 237 12.67 2.70 -9.11
CA ILE A 237 13.55 3.87 -9.02
C ILE A 237 13.12 4.77 -7.87
N LEU A 238 11.83 5.11 -7.75
CA LEU A 238 11.36 6.04 -6.72
C LEU A 238 11.53 5.46 -5.32
N TRP A 239 11.18 4.18 -5.12
CA TRP A 239 11.24 3.56 -3.80
C TRP A 239 12.68 3.24 -3.36
N LEU A 240 13.55 2.82 -4.27
CA LEU A 240 14.97 2.60 -3.96
C LEU A 240 15.76 3.89 -3.78
N ARG A 241 15.35 5.00 -4.41
CA ARG A 241 15.98 6.31 -4.21
C ARG A 241 15.71 6.91 -2.84
N VAL A 242 14.62 6.53 -2.17
CA VAL A 242 14.48 6.88 -0.76
C VAL A 242 15.63 6.18 -0.04
N PRO A 243 16.47 6.87 0.74
CA PRO A 243 17.55 6.21 1.46
C PRO A 243 17.00 5.34 2.60
N VAL A 244 17.85 4.52 3.22
CA VAL A 244 17.45 3.57 4.28
C VAL A 244 17.45 4.24 5.66
N ASP A 245 18.18 5.34 5.81
CA ASP A 245 18.19 6.23 6.98
C ASP A 245 16.82 6.82 7.34
N VAL A 246 15.85 6.85 6.40
CA VAL A 246 14.45 7.19 6.73
C VAL A 246 13.83 6.24 7.76
N LEU A 247 14.47 5.09 8.02
CA LEU A 247 14.10 4.15 9.07
C LEU A 247 14.72 4.47 10.43
N GLN A 248 15.52 5.54 10.57
CA GLN A 248 16.28 5.86 11.79
C GLN A 248 15.46 5.77 13.08
N ASN A 249 14.27 6.39 13.09
CA ASN A 249 13.33 6.36 14.22
C ASN A 249 12.11 5.48 13.95
N SER A 250 12.21 4.55 12.99
CA SER A 250 11.10 3.64 12.68
C SER A 250 10.79 2.74 13.87
N PHE A 251 9.49 2.55 14.15
CA PHE A 251 9.05 1.59 15.16
C PHE A 251 9.47 0.15 14.82
N TYR A 252 9.53 -0.22 13.55
CA TYR A 252 9.76 -1.59 13.10
C TYR A 252 11.21 -1.89 12.76
N SER A 253 12.01 -0.88 12.44
CA SER A 253 13.41 -1.09 12.04
C SER A 253 14.31 0.10 12.40
N PRO A 254 14.37 0.52 13.68
CA PRO A 254 15.15 1.69 14.05
C PRO A 254 16.64 1.45 13.91
N ILE A 255 17.36 2.50 13.54
CA ILE A 255 18.80 2.49 13.37
C ILE A 255 19.45 2.88 14.68
N THR A 256 20.19 1.96 15.27
CA THR A 256 20.89 2.15 16.53
C THR A 256 22.35 1.70 16.41
N PRO A 257 23.29 2.32 17.15
CA PRO A 257 24.63 1.77 17.30
C PRO A 257 24.60 0.36 17.93
N PRO A 258 25.64 -0.47 17.79
CA PRO A 258 26.94 -0.18 17.15
C PRO A 258 26.93 -0.28 15.63
N ALA A 259 26.08 -1.13 15.04
CA ALA A 259 26.10 -1.40 13.60
C ALA A 259 25.50 -0.30 12.72
N ASN A 260 24.73 0.65 13.29
CA ASN A 260 24.05 1.73 12.57
C ASN A 260 23.29 1.22 11.33
N THR A 261 22.65 0.06 11.48
CA THR A 261 21.86 -0.65 10.45
C THR A 261 20.41 -0.72 10.91
N PRO A 262 19.40 -0.68 10.00
CA PRO A 262 17.98 -0.74 10.35
C PRO A 262 17.56 -2.16 10.76
N PHE A 263 18.03 -2.63 11.90
CA PHE A 263 17.66 -3.96 12.38
C PHE A 263 16.15 -4.04 12.63
N PRO A 264 15.50 -5.14 12.23
CA PRO A 264 14.08 -5.30 12.42
C PRO A 264 13.75 -5.48 13.92
N TYR A 265 12.55 -5.09 14.32
CA TYR A 265 12.04 -5.14 15.69
C TYR A 265 10.53 -5.39 15.67
N SER A 266 9.97 -5.80 16.82
CA SER A 266 8.56 -6.19 16.96
C SER A 266 8.24 -7.31 15.95
N ASP A 267 7.13 -7.22 15.22
CA ASP A 267 6.73 -8.23 14.24
C ASP A 267 7.77 -8.42 13.14
N ALA A 268 8.43 -7.35 12.71
CA ALA A 268 9.47 -7.45 11.68
C ALA A 268 10.64 -8.29 12.17
N GLY A 269 11.09 -8.03 13.40
CA GLY A 269 12.16 -8.82 14.01
C GLY A 269 11.73 -10.26 14.27
N PHE A 270 10.45 -10.46 14.61
CA PHE A 270 9.88 -11.79 14.83
C PHE A 270 9.91 -12.66 13.57
N TYR A 271 9.49 -12.13 12.42
CA TYR A 271 9.56 -12.88 11.16
C TYR A 271 11.00 -13.14 10.72
N ASP A 272 11.89 -12.17 10.98
CA ASP A 272 13.27 -12.22 10.54
C ASP A 272 14.08 -13.28 11.30
N TYR A 273 14.05 -13.32 12.64
CA TYR A 273 14.83 -14.34 13.35
C TYR A 273 14.30 -15.76 13.11
N LEU A 274 13.00 -15.93 12.83
CA LEU A 274 12.42 -17.20 12.42
C LEU A 274 12.86 -17.63 11.02
N ALA A 275 13.13 -16.66 10.15
CA ALA A 275 13.70 -16.92 8.83
C ALA A 275 15.17 -17.34 8.96
N GLN A 276 15.92 -16.70 9.87
CA GLN A 276 17.31 -17.04 10.15
C GLN A 276 17.46 -18.41 10.82
N SER A 277 16.52 -18.84 11.67
CA SER A 277 16.58 -20.18 12.31
C SER A 277 16.59 -21.32 11.29
N LEU A 278 15.87 -21.15 10.16
CA LEU A 278 15.91 -22.11 9.06
C LEU A 278 17.32 -22.26 8.47
N LEU A 279 18.07 -21.17 8.36
CA LEU A 279 19.42 -21.16 7.79
C LEU A 279 20.47 -21.68 8.78
N LEU A 280 20.20 -21.58 10.08
CA LEU A 280 21.04 -22.12 11.15
C LEU A 280 20.82 -23.62 11.39
N GLY A 281 19.85 -24.23 10.71
CA GLY A 281 19.52 -25.65 10.86
C GLY A 281 18.80 -25.97 12.17
N THR A 282 18.17 -24.97 12.80
CA THR A 282 17.36 -25.15 14.02
C THR A 282 15.87 -25.23 13.72
N ASP A 283 15.54 -25.50 12.46
CA ASP A 283 14.18 -25.52 11.92
C ASP A 283 13.46 -24.17 12.19
N TYR A 284 12.19 -24.22 12.62
CA TYR A 284 11.46 -23.05 13.07
C TYR A 284 11.48 -22.98 14.59
N LEU A 285 12.10 -21.94 15.14
CA LEU A 285 12.03 -21.65 16.58
C LEU A 285 10.57 -21.53 17.02
N GLY A 286 10.21 -22.22 18.10
CA GLY A 286 8.81 -22.29 18.55
C GLY A 286 7.94 -23.25 17.72
N SER A 287 8.56 -24.12 16.92
CA SER A 287 7.95 -25.24 16.19
C SER A 287 7.14 -24.87 14.95
N ILE A 288 6.36 -23.78 14.97
CA ILE A 288 5.58 -23.29 13.83
C ILE A 288 5.74 -21.76 13.73
N PRO A 289 6.20 -21.21 12.60
CA PRO A 289 6.24 -19.77 12.38
C PRO A 289 4.84 -19.22 12.08
N PRO A 290 4.52 -17.98 12.46
CA PRO A 290 3.41 -17.26 11.83
C PRO A 290 3.76 -16.93 10.38
N ARG A 291 2.74 -16.87 9.52
CA ARG A 291 2.87 -16.40 8.13
C ARG A 291 3.99 -17.14 7.38
N PRO A 292 3.92 -18.48 7.30
CA PRO A 292 5.02 -19.35 6.89
C PRO A 292 5.64 -18.99 5.53
N PHE A 293 4.83 -18.54 4.57
CA PHE A 293 5.33 -18.11 3.27
C PHE A 293 6.22 -16.88 3.33
N TYR A 294 5.90 -15.95 4.23
CA TYR A 294 6.70 -14.74 4.36
C TYR A 294 8.02 -15.01 5.09
N VAL A 295 7.99 -15.84 6.13
CA VAL A 295 9.21 -16.29 6.82
C VAL A 295 10.12 -17.07 5.86
N PHE A 296 9.54 -17.97 5.05
CA PHE A 296 10.30 -18.67 4.00
C PHE A 296 10.88 -17.70 2.97
N PHE A 297 10.11 -16.70 2.54
CA PHE A 297 10.60 -15.66 1.62
C PHE A 297 11.80 -14.89 2.19
N LEU A 298 11.75 -14.46 3.46
CA LEU A 298 12.88 -13.81 4.12
C LEU A 298 14.10 -14.75 4.22
N ALA A 299 13.89 -16.03 4.50
CA ALA A 299 14.98 -17.02 4.57
C ALA A 299 15.69 -17.17 3.22
N VAL A 300 14.93 -17.16 2.12
CA VAL A 300 15.49 -17.15 0.76
C VAL A 300 16.30 -15.88 0.51
N LEU A 301 15.85 -14.71 0.98
CA LEU A 301 16.64 -13.47 0.83
C LEU A 301 17.94 -13.52 1.64
N HIS A 302 17.89 -13.96 2.90
CA HIS A 302 19.10 -14.15 3.72
C HIS A 302 20.05 -15.19 3.12
N PHE A 303 19.54 -16.24 2.46
CA PHE A 303 20.39 -17.20 1.74
C PHE A 303 21.21 -16.54 0.63
N PHE A 304 20.62 -15.60 -0.12
CA PHE A 304 21.32 -14.91 -1.21
C PHE A 304 22.20 -13.73 -0.76
N PHE A 305 21.79 -13.01 0.28
CA PHE A 305 22.42 -11.75 0.68
C PHE A 305 23.08 -11.78 2.07
N GLY A 306 23.04 -12.91 2.77
CA GLY A 306 23.63 -13.08 4.09
C GLY A 306 22.96 -12.17 5.13
N GLN A 307 23.76 -11.36 5.83
CA GLN A 307 23.34 -10.45 6.89
C GLN A 307 23.35 -8.97 6.44
N ASP A 308 23.44 -8.71 5.13
CA ASP A 308 23.32 -7.36 4.58
C ASP A 308 21.84 -6.96 4.48
N TYR A 309 21.34 -6.31 5.53
CA TYR A 309 19.95 -5.83 5.58
C TYR A 309 19.65 -4.82 4.48
N SER A 310 20.63 -4.01 4.05
CA SER A 310 20.39 -3.05 2.96
C SER A 310 20.13 -3.77 1.64
N ALA A 311 20.87 -4.85 1.36
CA ALA A 311 20.65 -5.70 0.19
C ALA A 311 19.33 -6.46 0.26
N ILE A 312 18.98 -7.03 1.42
CA ILE A 312 17.70 -7.75 1.62
C ILE A 312 16.51 -6.80 1.45
N ILE A 313 16.55 -5.62 2.08
CA ILE A 313 15.53 -4.57 1.92
C ILE A 313 15.39 -4.16 0.45
N THR A 314 16.50 -4.00 -0.26
CA THR A 314 16.52 -3.68 -1.69
C THR A 314 15.84 -4.78 -2.52
N ALA A 315 16.18 -6.04 -2.29
CA ALA A 315 15.60 -7.18 -2.99
C ALA A 315 14.09 -7.31 -2.73
N GLN A 316 13.64 -7.17 -1.47
CA GLN A 316 12.22 -7.15 -1.14
C GLN A 316 11.50 -5.99 -1.85
N THR A 317 12.06 -4.78 -1.82
CA THR A 317 11.47 -3.60 -2.46
C THR A 317 11.30 -3.81 -3.97
N LEU A 318 12.27 -4.46 -4.63
CA LEU A 318 12.19 -4.81 -6.06
C LEU A 318 11.11 -5.84 -6.40
N VAL A 319 10.85 -6.80 -5.49
CA VAL A 319 9.74 -7.75 -5.64
C VAL A 319 8.41 -7.03 -5.45
N LEU A 320 8.30 -6.17 -4.43
CA LEU A 320 7.07 -5.43 -4.14
C LEU A 320 6.77 -4.35 -5.18
N ALA A 321 7.75 -3.90 -5.97
CA ALA A 321 7.55 -2.97 -7.09
C ALA A 321 6.66 -3.54 -8.22
N PHE A 322 6.31 -4.83 -8.17
CA PHE A 322 5.27 -5.40 -9.04
C PHE A 322 3.83 -5.03 -8.60
N PHE A 323 3.60 -4.55 -7.38
CA PHE A 323 2.27 -4.18 -6.90
C PHE A 323 1.53 -3.13 -7.75
N PRO A 324 2.15 -2.00 -8.17
CA PRO A 324 1.52 -1.07 -9.10
C PRO A 324 1.19 -1.71 -10.46
N VAL A 325 1.96 -2.71 -10.88
CA VAL A 325 1.75 -3.41 -12.16
C VAL A 325 0.54 -4.34 -12.11
N THR A 326 0.35 -5.06 -10.99
CA THR A 326 -0.85 -5.90 -10.82
C THR A 326 -2.12 -5.05 -10.78
N LEU A 327 -2.06 -3.89 -10.10
CA LEU A 327 -3.12 -2.89 -10.10
C LEU A 327 -3.40 -2.32 -11.49
N TYR A 328 -2.35 -2.01 -12.28
CA TYR A 328 -2.49 -1.58 -13.67
C TYR A 328 -3.31 -2.57 -14.49
N PHE A 329 -2.96 -3.86 -14.44
CA PHE A 329 -3.67 -4.89 -15.19
C PHE A 329 -5.11 -5.07 -14.70
N LEU A 330 -5.35 -4.95 -13.38
CA LEU A 330 -6.69 -5.05 -12.80
C LEU A 330 -7.59 -3.91 -13.27
N ALA A 331 -7.14 -2.66 -13.19
CA ALA A 331 -7.90 -1.50 -13.65
C ALA A 331 -8.04 -1.47 -15.17
N LYS A 332 -7.03 -1.90 -15.93
CA LYS A 332 -7.13 -2.06 -17.39
C LYS A 332 -8.19 -3.09 -17.76
N LYS A 333 -8.27 -4.21 -17.05
CA LYS A 333 -9.28 -5.26 -17.26
C LYS A 333 -10.69 -4.73 -17.01
N LEU A 334 -10.89 -3.97 -15.93
CA LEU A 334 -12.19 -3.41 -15.54
C LEU A 334 -12.55 -2.08 -16.24
N HIS A 335 -11.60 -1.44 -16.93
CA HIS A 335 -11.84 -0.15 -17.58
C HIS A 335 -10.88 0.10 -18.76
N THR A 336 -9.90 0.99 -18.62
CA THR A 336 -9.02 1.43 -19.72
C THR A 336 -7.56 1.39 -19.27
N PRO A 337 -6.59 1.33 -20.22
CA PRO A 337 -5.18 1.51 -19.89
C PRO A 337 -4.90 2.78 -19.10
N ALA A 338 -5.64 3.87 -19.39
CA ALA A 338 -5.55 5.13 -18.66
C ALA A 338 -5.93 4.97 -17.18
N ALA A 339 -7.03 4.27 -16.88
CA ALA A 339 -7.38 3.94 -15.49
C ALA A 339 -6.29 3.08 -14.82
N GLY A 340 -5.73 2.13 -15.56
CA GLY A 340 -4.56 1.35 -15.11
C GLY A 340 -3.39 2.22 -14.69
N VAL A 341 -2.99 3.20 -15.51
CA VAL A 341 -1.89 4.11 -15.20
C VAL A 341 -2.20 4.95 -13.96
N THR A 342 -3.40 5.52 -13.87
CA THR A 342 -3.80 6.35 -12.73
C THR A 342 -3.73 5.58 -11.41
N VAL A 343 -4.29 4.36 -11.36
CA VAL A 343 -4.24 3.51 -10.15
C VAL A 343 -2.80 3.15 -9.79
N ALA A 344 -2.00 2.74 -10.76
CA ALA A 344 -0.61 2.37 -10.52
C ALA A 344 0.19 3.56 -9.96
N MET A 345 0.00 4.76 -10.52
CA MET A 345 0.66 5.97 -10.03
C MET A 345 0.19 6.36 -8.62
N PHE A 346 -1.09 6.20 -8.29
CA PHE A 346 -1.56 6.36 -6.91
C PHE A 346 -0.87 5.40 -5.94
N ALA A 347 -0.75 4.12 -6.29
CA ALA A 347 -0.03 3.15 -5.46
C ALA A 347 1.45 3.49 -5.30
N ILE A 348 2.13 3.90 -6.39
CA ILE A 348 3.53 4.35 -6.38
C ILE A 348 3.73 5.52 -5.41
N PHE A 349 2.87 6.53 -5.51
CA PHE A 349 2.99 7.74 -4.69
C PHE A 349 2.54 7.56 -3.24
N ARG A 350 1.51 6.75 -3.00
CA ARG A 350 1.10 6.37 -1.64
C ARG A 350 2.26 5.68 -0.91
N GLU A 351 2.93 4.75 -1.59
CA GLU A 351 4.10 4.07 -1.03
C GLU A 351 5.30 5.01 -0.86
N LEU A 352 5.57 5.89 -1.84
CA LEU A 352 6.64 6.89 -1.73
C LEU A 352 6.46 7.77 -0.47
N THR A 353 5.23 8.24 -0.22
CA THR A 353 4.92 9.00 0.99
C THR A 353 5.07 8.14 2.24
N GLY A 354 4.65 6.87 2.20
CA GLY A 354 4.85 5.92 3.29
C GLY A 354 6.32 5.68 3.64
N LEU A 355 7.21 5.69 2.64
CA LEU A 355 8.65 5.60 2.84
C LEU A 355 9.22 6.87 3.49
N TRP A 356 8.84 8.06 3.01
CA TRP A 356 9.32 9.34 3.54
C TRP A 356 8.99 9.57 5.02
N ILE A 357 7.87 9.02 5.49
CA ILE A 357 7.37 9.26 6.85
C ILE A 357 7.71 8.13 7.83
N SER A 358 8.54 7.17 7.44
CA SER A 358 8.82 5.95 8.21
C SER A 358 9.41 6.20 9.59
N SER A 359 10.11 7.32 9.79
CA SER A 359 10.65 7.77 11.08
C SER A 359 9.71 8.68 11.87
N SER A 360 8.63 9.15 11.25
CA SER A 360 7.74 10.16 11.84
C SER A 360 6.45 9.56 12.41
N THR A 361 6.02 8.41 11.91
CA THR A 361 4.86 7.67 12.42
C THR A 361 5.06 6.17 12.22
N ARG A 362 4.25 5.36 12.90
CA ARG A 362 4.25 3.91 12.74
C ARG A 362 3.61 3.58 11.39
N VAL A 363 4.41 3.22 10.40
CA VAL A 363 3.90 2.79 9.09
C VAL A 363 4.56 1.49 8.66
N ALA A 364 3.79 0.66 7.93
CA ALA A 364 4.33 -0.46 7.18
C ALA A 364 4.51 -0.03 5.72
N ASN A 365 5.61 -0.44 5.11
CA ASN A 365 6.00 -0.09 3.75
C ASN A 365 6.90 -1.17 3.14
N SER A 366 7.32 -0.98 1.89
CA SER A 366 8.10 -1.94 1.10
C SER A 366 9.49 -2.26 1.67
N LYS A 367 10.03 -1.40 2.55
CA LYS A 367 11.35 -1.58 3.18
C LYS A 367 11.33 -2.22 4.56
N ILE A 368 10.14 -2.44 5.12
CA ILE A 368 9.96 -3.03 6.44
C ILE A 368 9.61 -4.51 6.28
N PHE A 369 10.14 -5.37 7.16
CA PHE A 369 9.90 -6.81 7.09
C PHE A 369 8.53 -7.20 7.67
N THR A 370 7.43 -6.69 7.14
CA THR A 370 6.07 -7.09 7.53
C THR A 370 5.28 -7.69 6.38
N THR A 371 4.22 -8.43 6.71
CA THR A 371 3.36 -9.10 5.72
C THR A 371 2.31 -8.19 5.10
N ASP A 372 2.13 -6.97 5.59
CA ASP A 372 1.02 -6.10 5.19
C ASP A 372 1.09 -5.72 3.70
N PHE A 373 2.24 -5.22 3.24
CA PHE A 373 2.46 -4.85 1.83
C PHE A 373 2.50 -6.08 0.88
N PRO A 374 3.20 -7.19 1.21
CA PRO A 374 3.08 -8.44 0.46
C PRO A 374 1.65 -8.94 0.32
N THR A 375 0.83 -8.81 1.38
CA THR A 375 -0.59 -9.19 1.35
C THR A 375 -1.38 -8.30 0.38
N ALA A 376 -1.14 -6.99 0.36
CA ALA A 376 -1.75 -6.07 -0.61
C ALA A 376 -1.48 -6.55 -2.05
N MET A 377 -0.23 -6.89 -2.36
CA MET A 377 0.15 -7.44 -3.65
C MET A 377 -0.55 -8.78 -3.94
N ALA A 378 -0.53 -9.72 -3.00
CA ALA A 378 -1.18 -11.01 -3.15
C ALA A 378 -2.70 -10.89 -3.42
N LEU A 379 -3.39 -9.96 -2.74
CA LEU A 379 -4.82 -9.73 -2.91
C LEU A 379 -5.16 -9.09 -4.28
N THR A 380 -4.30 -8.23 -4.83
CA THR A 380 -4.49 -7.72 -6.20
C THR A 380 -4.34 -8.81 -7.27
N VAL A 381 -3.36 -9.71 -7.09
CA VAL A 381 -3.21 -10.88 -7.98
C VAL A 381 -4.40 -11.82 -7.81
N LEU A 382 -4.88 -12.03 -6.57
CA LEU A 382 -6.08 -12.81 -6.30
C LEU A 382 -7.29 -12.22 -7.05
N CYS A 383 -7.47 -10.90 -7.06
CA CYS A 383 -8.55 -10.27 -7.82
C CYS A 383 -8.48 -10.61 -9.32
N LEU A 384 -7.30 -10.57 -9.92
CA LEU A 384 -7.10 -10.96 -11.33
C LEU A 384 -7.45 -12.43 -11.56
N VAL A 385 -7.01 -13.33 -10.68
CA VAL A 385 -7.30 -14.77 -10.75
C VAL A 385 -8.79 -15.05 -10.57
N LEU A 386 -9.45 -14.38 -9.63
CA LEU A 386 -10.89 -14.51 -9.39
C LEU A 386 -11.71 -13.99 -10.57
N ILE A 387 -11.35 -12.84 -11.16
CA ILE A 387 -11.99 -12.34 -12.38
C ILE A 387 -11.85 -13.36 -13.51
N TRP A 388 -10.63 -13.88 -13.72
CA TRP A 388 -10.37 -14.88 -14.75
C TRP A 388 -11.18 -16.18 -14.54
N TRP A 389 -11.33 -16.62 -13.29
CA TRP A 389 -12.19 -17.73 -12.92
C TRP A 389 -13.68 -17.46 -13.17
N LEU A 390 -14.20 -16.32 -12.73
CA LEU A 390 -15.62 -16.01 -12.88
C LEU A 390 -16.01 -15.69 -14.34
N GLU A 391 -15.06 -15.31 -15.18
CA GLU A 391 -15.26 -15.18 -16.64
C GLU A 391 -15.34 -16.55 -17.33
N ARG A 392 -14.45 -17.48 -16.96
CA ARG A 392 -14.29 -18.78 -17.64
C ARG A 392 -15.16 -19.89 -17.08
N ARG A 393 -15.34 -19.94 -15.76
CA ARG A 393 -16.16 -20.90 -15.00
C ARG A 393 -15.88 -22.37 -15.32
N ASP A 394 -14.69 -22.65 -15.84
CA ASP A 394 -14.24 -23.98 -16.22
C ASP A 394 -13.45 -24.64 -15.07
N LEU A 395 -13.18 -25.94 -15.21
CA LEU A 395 -12.44 -26.71 -14.22
C LEU A 395 -11.04 -26.12 -13.97
N LYS A 396 -10.33 -25.76 -15.04
CA LYS A 396 -8.95 -25.24 -14.96
C LYS A 396 -8.88 -23.95 -14.14
N SER A 397 -9.74 -22.99 -14.43
CA SER A 397 -9.74 -21.69 -13.77
C SER A 397 -10.21 -21.80 -12.32
N THR A 398 -11.15 -22.70 -12.03
CA THR A 398 -11.59 -22.99 -10.66
C THR A 398 -10.47 -23.60 -9.82
N LEU A 399 -9.72 -24.57 -10.37
CA LEU A 399 -8.57 -25.17 -9.69
C LEU A 399 -7.48 -24.13 -9.38
N ILE A 400 -7.15 -23.27 -10.33
CA ILE A 400 -6.14 -22.23 -10.14
C ILE A 400 -6.61 -21.17 -9.13
N ALA A 401 -7.89 -20.79 -9.15
CA ALA A 401 -8.43 -19.85 -8.16
C ALA A 401 -8.40 -20.42 -6.74
N GLY A 402 -8.83 -21.68 -6.56
CA GLY A 402 -8.76 -22.36 -5.27
C GLY A 402 -7.32 -22.53 -4.78
N GLY A 403 -6.42 -22.98 -5.67
CA GLY A 403 -5.01 -23.17 -5.33
C GLY A 403 -4.33 -21.85 -4.96
N PHE A 404 -4.52 -20.80 -5.75
CA PHE A 404 -3.95 -19.48 -5.45
C PHE A 404 -4.52 -18.89 -4.15
N PHE A 405 -5.81 -19.07 -3.86
CA PHE A 405 -6.38 -18.65 -2.58
C PHE A 405 -5.74 -19.40 -1.40
N GLY A 406 -5.44 -20.70 -1.57
CA GLY A 406 -4.67 -21.47 -0.59
C GLY A 406 -3.29 -20.87 -0.30
N LEU A 407 -2.58 -20.38 -1.32
CA LEU A 407 -1.31 -19.67 -1.13
C LEU A 407 -1.49 -18.35 -0.35
N VAL A 408 -2.57 -17.61 -0.61
CA VAL A 408 -2.88 -16.38 0.13
C VAL A 408 -3.11 -16.67 1.62
N LEU A 409 -3.74 -17.79 1.97
CA LEU A 409 -3.91 -18.21 3.37
C LEU A 409 -2.59 -18.49 4.09
N LEU A 410 -1.57 -18.97 3.38
CA LEU A 410 -0.22 -19.20 3.92
C LEU A 410 0.58 -17.91 4.09
N PHE A 411 0.22 -16.84 3.35
CA PHE A 411 0.72 -15.48 3.62
C PHE A 411 0.03 -14.84 4.81
N ARG A 412 -1.31 -14.94 4.87
CA ARG A 412 -2.11 -14.31 5.91
C ARG A 412 -3.46 -15.01 6.09
N THR A 413 -3.61 -15.73 7.19
CA THR A 413 -4.83 -16.47 7.55
C THR A 413 -6.07 -15.58 7.72
N GLN A 414 -5.85 -14.30 8.04
CA GLN A 414 -6.90 -13.28 8.12
C GLN A 414 -7.67 -13.14 6.80
N SER A 415 -7.04 -13.44 5.66
CA SER A 415 -7.71 -13.43 4.35
C SER A 415 -8.79 -14.51 4.19
N LEU A 416 -8.95 -15.44 5.13
CA LEU A 416 -10.00 -16.47 5.07
C LEU A 416 -11.42 -15.88 4.97
N LEU A 417 -11.70 -14.74 5.60
CA LEU A 417 -13.04 -14.11 5.51
C LEU A 417 -13.32 -13.41 4.17
N VAL A 418 -12.33 -13.33 3.28
CA VAL A 418 -12.58 -13.00 1.88
C VAL A 418 -13.45 -14.07 1.20
N LEU A 419 -13.29 -15.33 1.59
CA LEU A 419 -13.97 -16.47 0.98
C LEU A 419 -15.50 -16.35 0.98
N PRO A 420 -16.19 -16.19 2.13
CA PRO A 420 -17.65 -16.11 2.15
C PRO A 420 -18.20 -14.97 1.28
N VAL A 421 -17.57 -13.78 1.31
CA VAL A 421 -18.00 -12.62 0.53
C VAL A 421 -17.81 -12.87 -0.97
N VAL A 422 -16.67 -13.42 -1.37
CA VAL A 422 -16.40 -13.80 -2.77
C VAL A 422 -17.36 -14.88 -3.25
N PHE A 423 -17.73 -15.86 -2.42
CA PHE A 423 -18.66 -16.92 -2.82
C PHE A 423 -20.11 -16.44 -2.95
N VAL A 424 -20.53 -15.47 -2.14
CA VAL A 424 -21.81 -14.76 -2.32
C VAL A 424 -21.82 -14.00 -3.66
N LEU A 425 -20.75 -13.25 -3.96
CA LEU A 425 -20.60 -12.58 -5.25
C LEU A 425 -20.58 -13.59 -6.41
N ALA A 426 -19.87 -14.70 -6.25
CA ALA A 426 -19.78 -15.76 -7.26
C ALA A 426 -21.16 -16.34 -7.55
N TRP A 427 -22.02 -16.56 -6.54
CA TRP A 427 -23.38 -17.06 -6.76
C TRP A 427 -24.18 -16.16 -7.73
N PHE A 428 -24.04 -14.84 -7.58
CA PHE A 428 -24.63 -13.89 -8.52
C PHE A 428 -23.93 -13.88 -9.88
N ALA A 429 -22.61 -13.99 -9.93
CA ALA A 429 -21.86 -14.10 -11.18
C ALA A 429 -22.28 -15.34 -11.99
N PHE A 430 -22.52 -16.47 -11.33
CA PHE A 430 -23.08 -17.71 -11.89
C PHE A 430 -24.58 -17.61 -12.22
N GLN A 431 -25.17 -16.40 -12.20
CA GLN A 431 -26.58 -16.15 -12.53
C GLN A 431 -27.54 -16.99 -11.68
N ARG A 432 -27.20 -17.22 -10.41
CA ARG A 432 -27.97 -18.04 -9.46
C ARG A 432 -28.13 -19.51 -9.85
N LYS A 433 -27.27 -20.02 -10.75
CA LYS A 433 -27.20 -21.45 -11.06
C LYS A 433 -26.52 -22.23 -9.93
N THR A 434 -27.29 -22.52 -8.87
CA THR A 434 -26.76 -23.08 -7.61
C THR A 434 -25.99 -24.38 -7.81
N LYS A 435 -26.42 -25.28 -8.72
CA LYS A 435 -25.69 -26.53 -8.98
C LYS A 435 -24.27 -26.29 -9.52
N GLU A 436 -24.12 -25.41 -10.50
CA GLU A 436 -22.82 -25.07 -11.10
C GLU A 436 -21.94 -24.35 -10.07
N TRP A 437 -22.52 -23.43 -9.29
CA TRP A 437 -21.84 -22.72 -8.22
C TRP A 437 -21.35 -23.64 -7.09
N VAL A 438 -22.19 -24.58 -6.61
CA VAL A 438 -21.79 -25.58 -5.60
C VAL A 438 -20.65 -26.45 -6.13
N MET A 439 -20.75 -26.92 -7.38
CA MET A 439 -19.68 -27.73 -7.96
C MET A 439 -18.37 -26.95 -8.10
N ALA A 440 -18.44 -25.68 -8.50
CA ALA A 440 -17.29 -24.79 -8.51
C ALA A 440 -16.72 -24.58 -7.10
N GLY A 441 -17.57 -24.42 -6.09
CA GLY A 441 -17.16 -24.34 -4.70
C GLY A 441 -16.45 -25.59 -4.19
N ILE A 442 -16.95 -26.78 -4.52
CA ILE A 442 -16.30 -28.04 -4.15
C ILE A 442 -14.92 -28.15 -4.81
N VAL A 443 -14.82 -27.90 -6.11
CA VAL A 443 -13.53 -27.96 -6.85
C VAL A 443 -12.55 -26.92 -6.31
N PHE A 444 -13.01 -25.70 -6.06
CA PHE A 444 -12.22 -24.62 -5.48
C PHE A 444 -11.69 -25.04 -4.10
N ALA A 445 -12.57 -25.54 -3.23
CA ALA A 445 -12.21 -25.99 -1.89
C ALA A 445 -11.21 -27.14 -1.92
N ILE A 446 -11.37 -28.10 -2.85
CA ILE A 446 -10.41 -29.20 -3.04
C ILE A 446 -9.02 -28.63 -3.38
N ALA A 447 -8.92 -27.75 -4.39
CA ALA A 447 -7.63 -27.18 -4.79
C ALA A 447 -7.00 -26.33 -3.67
N MET A 448 -7.80 -25.54 -2.96
CA MET A 448 -7.37 -24.77 -1.80
C MET A 448 -6.82 -25.68 -0.70
N THR A 449 -7.56 -26.74 -0.34
CA THR A 449 -7.14 -27.72 0.65
C THR A 449 -5.84 -28.39 0.24
N PHE A 450 -5.69 -28.88 -0.99
CA PHE A 450 -4.45 -29.49 -1.46
C PHE A 450 -3.23 -28.55 -1.38
N THR A 451 -3.46 -27.25 -1.50
CA THR A 451 -2.39 -26.25 -1.38
C THR A 451 -1.93 -26.10 0.06
N VAL A 452 -2.85 -26.02 1.01
CA VAL A 452 -2.52 -25.78 2.43
C VAL A 452 -2.21 -27.07 3.19
N LEU A 453 -2.66 -28.22 2.68
CA LEU A 453 -2.58 -29.52 3.35
C LEU A 453 -1.16 -29.88 3.78
N PRO A 454 -0.10 -29.74 2.95
CA PRO A 454 1.26 -30.09 3.38
C PRO A 454 1.69 -29.34 4.64
N TRP A 455 1.45 -28.03 4.68
CA TRP A 455 1.77 -27.20 5.82
C TRP A 455 0.92 -27.55 7.05
N LEU A 456 -0.38 -27.76 6.87
CA LEU A 456 -1.27 -28.16 7.95
C LEU A 456 -0.91 -29.55 8.51
N THR A 457 -0.47 -30.48 7.66
CA THR A 457 0.03 -31.80 8.07
C THR A 457 1.30 -31.66 8.88
N HIS A 458 2.27 -30.86 8.43
CA HIS A 458 3.45 -30.54 9.22
C HIS A 458 3.07 -30.04 10.61
N ASN A 459 2.21 -29.02 10.67
CA ASN A 459 1.80 -28.41 11.93
C ASN A 459 1.09 -29.41 12.85
N TYR A 460 0.21 -30.25 12.31
CA TYR A 460 -0.42 -31.32 13.06
C TYR A 460 0.59 -32.32 13.64
N THR A 461 1.61 -32.73 12.88
CA THR A 461 2.65 -33.64 13.40
C THR A 461 3.49 -33.04 14.52
N VAL A 462 3.52 -31.72 14.61
CA VAL A 462 4.36 -30.98 15.55
C VAL A 462 3.59 -30.53 16.80
N THR A 463 2.34 -30.10 16.66
CA THR A 463 1.51 -29.57 17.77
C THR A 463 0.28 -30.40 18.08
N GLY A 464 -0.05 -31.40 17.27
CA GLY A 464 -1.29 -32.17 17.38
C GLY A 464 -2.54 -31.42 16.89
N GLN A 465 -2.38 -30.21 16.34
CA GLN A 465 -3.48 -29.36 15.89
C GLN A 465 -3.31 -28.91 14.44
N PHE A 466 -4.41 -28.86 13.68
CA PHE A 466 -4.43 -28.29 12.33
C PHE A 466 -4.50 -26.77 12.40
N THR A 467 -3.35 -26.11 12.57
CA THR A 467 -3.24 -24.65 12.58
C THR A 467 -2.39 -24.14 11.43
N PHE A 468 -2.65 -22.92 10.98
CA PHE A 468 -1.83 -22.27 9.95
C PHE A 468 -0.61 -21.55 10.53
N ASP A 469 -0.77 -20.95 11.70
CA ASP A 469 0.22 -20.16 12.41
C ASP A 469 0.43 -20.77 13.82
N ASP A 470 1.42 -20.26 14.56
CA ASP A 470 1.59 -20.55 15.99
C ASP A 470 0.28 -20.31 16.76
N PRO A 471 -0.30 -21.33 17.42
CA PRO A 471 -1.52 -21.19 18.21
C PRO A 471 -1.46 -20.05 19.24
N ARG A 472 -0.29 -19.73 19.79
CA ARG A 472 -0.13 -18.65 20.78
C ARG A 472 -0.46 -17.27 20.21
N GLN A 473 -0.31 -17.08 18.89
CA GLN A 473 -0.70 -15.83 18.22
C GLN A 473 -2.22 -15.62 18.26
N ALA A 474 -3.00 -16.68 18.43
CA ALA A 474 -4.45 -16.60 18.56
C ALA A 474 -4.88 -15.94 19.90
N ALA A 475 -3.98 -15.87 20.90
CA ALA A 475 -4.21 -15.19 22.17
C ALA A 475 -4.59 -13.70 22.00
N ILE A 476 -4.05 -13.04 20.95
CA ILE A 476 -4.37 -11.64 20.67
C ILE A 476 -5.85 -11.48 20.30
N ILE A 477 -6.40 -12.39 19.49
CA ILE A 477 -7.82 -12.35 19.15
C ILE A 477 -8.66 -12.78 20.36
N TYR A 478 -8.22 -13.81 21.08
CA TYR A 478 -8.92 -14.30 22.28
C TYR A 478 -9.12 -13.20 23.33
N SER A 479 -8.05 -12.48 23.68
CA SER A 479 -8.08 -11.40 24.68
C SER A 479 -8.94 -10.20 24.29
N GLN A 480 -9.13 -9.96 22.99
CA GLN A 480 -9.95 -8.85 22.48
C GLN A 480 -11.46 -9.06 22.62
N TYR A 481 -11.90 -10.32 22.82
CA TYR A 481 -13.29 -10.65 23.18
C TYR A 481 -13.49 -10.51 24.70
N SER A 482 -13.33 -9.27 25.14
CA SER A 482 -13.50 -8.80 26.52
C SER A 482 -13.99 -7.33 26.52
N PHE A 483 -14.47 -6.87 27.68
CA PHE A 483 -14.89 -5.47 27.84
C PHE A 483 -13.70 -4.50 28.00
N SER A 484 -12.54 -4.99 28.41
CA SER A 484 -11.32 -4.20 28.51
C SER A 484 -10.57 -4.18 27.18
N GLY A 485 -9.92 -3.04 26.85
CA GLY A 485 -9.01 -2.95 25.71
C GLY A 485 -7.60 -3.49 25.98
N HIS A 486 -7.33 -3.93 27.21
CA HIS A 486 -6.02 -4.40 27.63
C HIS A 486 -5.76 -5.83 27.16
N LEU A 487 -4.59 -6.03 26.56
CA LEU A 487 -4.10 -7.35 26.17
C LEU A 487 -3.64 -8.12 27.39
N ASP A 488 -4.33 -9.21 27.69
CA ASP A 488 -3.85 -10.23 28.60
C ASP A 488 -3.68 -11.55 27.83
N LEU A 489 -2.45 -11.78 27.36
CA LEU A 489 -2.11 -12.97 26.59
C LEU A 489 -2.02 -14.22 27.48
N SER A 490 -1.91 -14.06 28.80
CA SER A 490 -1.75 -15.17 29.75
C SER A 490 -3.03 -15.98 29.97
N GLN A 491 -4.18 -15.40 29.63
CA GLN A 491 -5.49 -16.04 29.79
C GLN A 491 -5.75 -17.16 28.79
N PHE A 492 -4.99 -17.22 27.69
CA PHE A 492 -5.24 -18.17 26.61
C PHE A 492 -4.34 -19.40 26.70
N ASP A 493 -4.93 -20.57 26.95
CA ASP A 493 -4.26 -21.87 26.85
C ASP A 493 -4.66 -22.58 25.55
N PRO A 494 -3.83 -22.58 24.49
CA PRO A 494 -4.18 -23.18 23.21
C PRO A 494 -4.41 -24.71 23.27
N ALA A 495 -4.00 -25.39 24.35
CA ALA A 495 -4.26 -26.81 24.53
C ALA A 495 -5.68 -27.10 25.03
N LYS A 496 -6.33 -26.13 25.70
CA LYS A 496 -7.64 -26.31 26.36
C LYS A 496 -8.73 -25.43 25.79
N GLU A 497 -8.35 -24.27 25.25
CA GLU A 497 -9.28 -23.24 24.85
C GLU A 497 -9.33 -23.06 23.34
N SER A 498 -10.49 -22.65 22.83
CA SER A 498 -10.70 -22.39 21.41
C SER A 498 -11.11 -20.93 21.21
N VAL A 499 -10.32 -20.22 20.39
CA VAL A 499 -10.66 -18.85 19.97
C VAL A 499 -12.02 -18.80 19.28
N GLY A 500 -12.33 -19.78 18.41
CA GLY A 500 -13.63 -19.85 17.75
C GLY A 500 -14.79 -19.99 18.75
N GLN A 501 -14.62 -20.81 19.78
CA GLN A 501 -15.64 -20.94 20.84
C GLN A 501 -15.79 -19.64 21.64
N ARG A 502 -14.68 -18.98 22.00
CA ARG A 502 -14.70 -17.69 22.72
C ARG A 502 -15.40 -16.59 21.92
N ILE A 503 -15.11 -16.50 20.62
CA ILE A 503 -15.79 -15.58 19.70
C ILE A 503 -17.29 -15.83 19.76
N VAL A 504 -17.72 -17.09 19.61
CA VAL A 504 -19.15 -17.44 19.57
C VAL A 504 -19.82 -17.20 20.92
N SER A 505 -19.26 -17.69 22.03
CA SER A 505 -19.87 -17.57 23.35
C SER A 505 -20.00 -16.11 23.78
N PHE A 506 -18.91 -15.33 23.68
CA PHE A 506 -18.93 -13.91 24.05
C PHE A 506 -19.87 -13.10 23.16
N SER A 507 -19.99 -13.45 21.87
CA SER A 507 -20.94 -12.82 20.95
C SER A 507 -22.39 -13.13 21.27
N LEU A 508 -22.70 -14.35 21.69
CA LEU A 508 -24.06 -14.74 22.09
C LEU A 508 -24.45 -14.10 23.43
N GLU A 509 -23.50 -13.95 24.36
CA GLU A 509 -23.71 -13.27 25.64
C GLU A 509 -23.85 -11.75 25.45
N ASN A 510 -23.09 -11.15 24.52
CA ASN A 510 -22.98 -9.69 24.37
C ASN A 510 -23.19 -9.20 22.91
N PRO A 511 -24.33 -9.52 22.27
CA PRO A 511 -24.50 -9.34 20.82
C PRO A 511 -24.43 -7.88 20.37
N ALA A 512 -25.03 -6.96 21.13
CA ALA A 512 -25.02 -5.53 20.78
C ALA A 512 -23.63 -4.90 20.90
N TYR A 513 -22.87 -5.28 21.95
CA TYR A 513 -21.50 -4.81 22.16
C TYR A 513 -20.57 -5.31 21.05
N VAL A 514 -20.66 -6.61 20.71
CA VAL A 514 -19.87 -7.21 19.65
C VAL A 514 -20.21 -6.60 18.29
N ALA A 515 -21.49 -6.49 17.94
CA ALA A 515 -21.90 -5.82 16.71
C ALA A 515 -21.41 -4.36 16.66
N GLY A 516 -21.42 -3.66 17.79
CA GLY A 516 -20.95 -2.29 17.94
C GLY A 516 -19.47 -2.12 17.60
N PHE A 517 -18.58 -2.91 18.21
CA PHE A 517 -17.15 -2.80 17.88
C PHE A 517 -16.86 -3.31 16.46
N ILE A 518 -17.45 -4.43 16.01
CA ILE A 518 -17.20 -4.96 14.66
C ILE A 518 -17.57 -3.89 13.61
N THR A 519 -18.74 -3.28 13.75
CA THR A 519 -19.20 -2.23 12.83
C THR A 519 -18.29 -0.99 12.89
N SER A 520 -17.84 -0.60 14.10
CA SER A 520 -16.91 0.52 14.28
C SER A 520 -15.58 0.27 13.59
N HIS A 521 -14.96 -0.91 13.78
CA HIS A 521 -13.68 -1.25 13.17
C HIS A 521 -13.77 -1.41 11.65
N ILE A 522 -14.87 -1.95 11.12
CA ILE A 522 -15.14 -2.01 9.67
C ILE A 522 -15.21 -0.60 9.08
N LEU A 523 -16.07 0.26 9.64
CA LEU A 523 -16.26 1.62 9.13
C LEU A 523 -14.98 2.45 9.27
N ASN A 524 -14.25 2.29 10.37
CA ASN A 524 -12.98 2.97 10.57
C ASN A 524 -11.94 2.58 9.51
N THR A 525 -11.87 1.30 9.14
CA THR A 525 -10.96 0.82 8.09
C THR A 525 -11.31 1.41 6.72
N GLU A 526 -12.60 1.44 6.35
CA GLU A 526 -13.07 2.06 5.11
C GLU A 526 -12.81 3.57 5.09
N ILE A 527 -13.05 4.27 6.21
CA ILE A 527 -12.71 5.70 6.36
C ILE A 527 -11.20 5.90 6.20
N GLY A 528 -10.39 5.04 6.81
CA GLY A 528 -8.94 5.07 6.68
C GLY A 528 -8.46 4.91 5.24
N GLY A 529 -9.15 4.11 4.42
CA GLY A 529 -8.84 3.98 3.00
C GLY A 529 -9.35 5.17 2.17
N LEU A 530 -10.46 5.80 2.56
CA LEU A 530 -10.92 7.06 1.96
C LEU A 530 -9.94 8.21 2.21
N LEU A 531 -9.34 8.25 3.40
CA LEU A 531 -8.30 9.21 3.78
C LEU A 531 -6.94 8.92 3.14
N ALA A 532 -6.78 7.83 2.38
CA ALA A 532 -5.65 7.67 1.48
C ALA A 532 -5.68 8.69 0.31
N LEU A 533 -6.86 9.23 -0.01
CA LEU A 533 -7.01 10.37 -0.92
C LEU A 533 -6.70 11.67 -0.16
N PRO A 534 -5.97 12.62 -0.79
CA PRO A 534 -5.55 13.85 -0.11
C PRO A 534 -6.73 14.70 0.34
N LEU A 535 -6.61 15.30 1.53
CA LEU A 535 -7.46 16.41 1.94
C LEU A 535 -6.80 17.74 1.57
N ILE A 536 -7.59 18.81 1.50
CA ILE A 536 -7.06 20.17 1.42
C ILE A 536 -6.52 20.52 2.80
N GLU A 537 -5.20 20.50 2.91
CA GLU A 537 -4.48 20.83 4.12
C GLU A 537 -3.29 21.72 3.80
N ARG A 538 -2.71 22.30 4.84
CA ARG A 538 -1.53 23.15 4.71
C ARG A 538 -0.40 22.37 4.01
N PHE A 539 0.15 22.96 2.95
CA PHE A 539 1.29 22.41 2.21
C PHE A 539 2.45 23.40 2.28
N ASP A 540 3.49 23.04 3.03
CA ASP A 540 4.59 23.94 3.38
C ASP A 540 5.69 24.00 2.31
N GLY A 541 5.69 23.10 1.35
CA GLY A 541 6.60 23.12 0.21
C GLY A 541 6.97 21.71 -0.27
N LEU A 542 7.57 21.61 -1.46
CA LEU A 542 8.03 20.32 -2.02
C LEU A 542 9.28 19.78 -1.31
N MET A 543 10.03 20.65 -0.63
CA MET A 543 11.27 20.31 0.08
C MET A 543 11.08 20.23 1.60
N GLU A 544 9.89 20.57 2.09
CA GLU A 544 9.58 20.52 3.52
C GLU A 544 9.21 19.09 3.95
N PRO A 545 9.37 18.76 5.25
CA PRO A 545 8.87 17.51 5.79
C PRO A 545 7.38 17.31 5.48
N VAL A 546 6.99 16.07 5.23
CA VAL A 546 5.60 15.73 4.92
C VAL A 546 4.70 16.12 6.09
N ASN A 547 3.70 16.97 5.83
CA ASN A 547 2.67 17.30 6.80
C ASN A 547 1.76 16.08 7.05
N LEU A 548 1.87 15.48 8.25
CA LEU A 548 1.11 14.31 8.70
C LEU A 548 -0.28 14.67 9.24
N TYR A 549 -1.04 15.50 8.51
CA TYR A 549 -2.33 16.02 8.99
C TYR A 549 -3.36 14.95 9.37
N TRP A 550 -3.23 13.73 8.84
CA TRP A 550 -4.15 12.62 9.07
C TRP A 550 -3.87 11.85 10.37
N VAL A 551 -2.64 11.91 10.90
CA VAL A 551 -2.23 11.19 12.12
C VAL A 551 -3.01 11.70 13.35
N SER A 552 -3.15 13.02 13.47
CA SER A 552 -3.88 13.67 14.56
C SER A 552 -5.38 13.87 14.26
N TRP A 553 -5.93 13.17 13.27
CA TRP A 553 -7.33 13.39 12.87
C TRP A 553 -8.28 12.90 13.97
N ASN A 554 -9.06 13.83 14.53
CA ASN A 554 -10.01 13.58 15.61
C ASN A 554 -11.42 13.21 15.12
N GLY A 555 -11.59 12.92 13.82
CA GLY A 555 -12.91 12.61 13.27
C GLY A 555 -13.73 13.82 12.83
N THR A 556 -13.15 15.02 12.81
CA THR A 556 -13.83 16.24 12.35
C THR A 556 -13.16 16.78 11.08
N LEU A 557 -13.96 17.40 10.21
CA LEU A 557 -13.48 17.98 8.96
C LEU A 557 -14.01 19.40 8.83
N VAL A 558 -13.15 20.27 8.31
CA VAL A 558 -13.52 21.59 7.80
C VAL A 558 -14.48 21.46 6.61
N TRP A 559 -15.38 22.44 6.43
CA TRP A 559 -16.49 22.34 5.48
C TRP A 559 -16.06 22.08 4.03
N TYR A 560 -14.91 22.60 3.60
CA TYR A 560 -14.41 22.36 2.24
C TYR A 560 -13.85 20.95 2.07
N ASN A 561 -13.25 20.34 3.10
CA ASN A 561 -12.85 18.94 3.09
C ASN A 561 -14.06 18.00 3.13
N LEU A 562 -15.14 18.42 3.80
CA LEU A 562 -16.43 17.72 3.73
C LEU A 562 -16.97 17.69 2.29
N VAL A 563 -16.99 18.84 1.61
CA VAL A 563 -17.41 18.92 0.20
C VAL A 563 -16.49 18.08 -0.70
N LEU A 564 -15.17 18.13 -0.46
CA LEU A 564 -14.19 17.33 -1.18
C LEU A 564 -14.46 15.82 -1.03
N LEU A 565 -14.75 15.35 0.18
CA LEU A 565 -15.11 13.95 0.39
C LEU A 565 -16.38 13.56 -0.35
N LEU A 566 -17.41 14.41 -0.38
CA LEU A 566 -18.62 14.14 -1.17
C LEU A 566 -18.31 14.04 -2.68
N ILE A 567 -17.39 14.87 -3.18
CA ILE A 567 -16.88 14.76 -4.56
C ILE A 567 -16.14 13.43 -4.75
N TYR A 568 -15.30 13.02 -3.80
CA TYR A 568 -14.61 11.73 -3.86
C TYR A 568 -15.59 10.55 -3.89
N LEU A 569 -16.61 10.55 -3.03
CA LEU A 569 -17.66 9.53 -3.03
C LEU A 569 -18.43 9.50 -4.36
N ALA A 570 -18.71 10.66 -4.97
CA ALA A 570 -19.35 10.73 -6.28
C ALA A 570 -18.47 10.13 -7.39
N ILE A 571 -17.16 10.43 -7.38
CA ILE A 571 -16.21 9.88 -8.36
C ILE A 571 -16.04 8.36 -8.15
N ILE A 572 -15.90 7.90 -6.91
CA ILE A 572 -15.84 6.46 -6.57
C ILE A 572 -17.11 5.76 -7.06
N ALA A 573 -18.29 6.36 -6.86
CA ALA A 573 -19.55 5.81 -7.33
C ALA A 573 -19.60 5.69 -8.86
N VAL A 574 -19.04 6.65 -9.60
CA VAL A 574 -18.87 6.54 -11.06
C VAL A 574 -17.95 5.36 -11.40
N GLY A 575 -16.85 5.17 -10.68
CA GLY A 575 -15.93 4.05 -10.92
C GLY A 575 -16.54 2.67 -10.67
N ILE A 576 -17.30 2.53 -9.58
CA ILE A 576 -18.07 1.32 -9.29
C ILE A 576 -19.14 1.11 -10.37
N GLY A 577 -19.87 2.17 -10.74
CA GLY A 577 -20.88 2.13 -11.80
C GLY A 577 -20.30 1.70 -13.15
N ALA A 578 -19.13 2.21 -13.54
CA ALA A 578 -18.44 1.84 -14.77
C ALA A 578 -17.99 0.37 -14.74
N SER A 579 -17.40 -0.07 -13.64
CA SER A 579 -16.96 -1.46 -13.44
C SER A 579 -18.14 -2.44 -13.50
N TRP A 580 -19.26 -2.07 -12.86
CA TRP A 580 -20.52 -2.82 -12.93
C TRP A 580 -21.07 -2.87 -14.34
N ARG A 581 -21.14 -1.76 -15.06
CA ARG A 581 -21.66 -1.75 -16.44
C ARG A 581 -20.80 -2.59 -17.39
N ARG A 582 -19.48 -2.66 -17.14
CA ARG A 582 -18.58 -3.47 -17.96
C ARG A 582 -18.66 -4.97 -17.68
N MET A 583 -18.64 -5.38 -16.41
CA MET A 583 -18.49 -6.81 -16.04
C MET A 583 -19.51 -7.32 -15.02
N GLN A 584 -20.54 -6.53 -14.71
CA GLN A 584 -21.59 -6.83 -13.72
C GLN A 584 -20.96 -7.25 -12.38
N TRP A 585 -21.46 -8.33 -11.76
CA TRP A 585 -20.93 -8.89 -10.52
C TRP A 585 -19.44 -9.20 -10.55
N ILE A 586 -18.87 -9.59 -11.71
CA ILE A 586 -17.42 -9.86 -11.83
C ILE A 586 -16.62 -8.56 -11.64
N GLY A 587 -17.16 -7.42 -12.06
CA GLY A 587 -16.54 -6.11 -11.85
C GLY A 587 -16.46 -5.68 -10.38
N MET A 588 -17.20 -6.35 -9.49
CA MET A 588 -17.24 -6.07 -8.05
C MET A 588 -16.25 -6.93 -7.25
N VAL A 589 -15.42 -7.75 -7.91
CA VAL A 589 -14.42 -8.59 -7.24
C VAL A 589 -13.49 -7.80 -6.31
N PRO A 590 -12.89 -6.65 -6.72
CA PRO A 590 -12.06 -5.86 -5.80
C PRO A 590 -12.81 -5.41 -4.54
N LEU A 591 -14.07 -4.96 -4.69
CA LEU A 591 -14.92 -4.58 -3.57
C LEU A 591 -15.23 -5.77 -2.64
N ALA A 592 -15.54 -6.96 -3.19
CA ALA A 592 -15.79 -8.15 -2.38
C ALA A 592 -14.54 -8.60 -1.60
N VAL A 593 -13.36 -8.49 -2.20
CA VAL A 593 -12.08 -8.80 -1.53
C VAL A 593 -11.81 -7.81 -0.41
N ASN A 594 -12.01 -6.50 -0.64
CA ASN A 594 -11.88 -5.50 0.41
C ASN A 594 -12.89 -5.75 1.54
N LEU A 595 -14.19 -5.89 1.26
CA LEU A 595 -15.21 -6.11 2.30
C LEU A 595 -14.96 -7.37 3.13
N GLY A 596 -14.51 -8.46 2.50
CA GLY A 596 -14.18 -9.69 3.22
C GLY A 596 -12.93 -9.56 4.09
N TYR A 597 -11.92 -8.81 3.65
CA TYR A 597 -10.72 -8.54 4.46
C TYR A 597 -11.03 -7.56 5.61
N VAL A 598 -11.82 -6.52 5.35
CA VAL A 598 -12.25 -5.56 6.37
C VAL A 598 -13.16 -6.22 7.40
N LEU A 599 -13.99 -7.19 7.00
CA LEU A 599 -14.74 -8.04 7.93
C LEU A 599 -13.80 -8.85 8.84
N ALA A 600 -12.70 -9.40 8.32
CA ALA A 600 -11.69 -10.08 9.14
C ALA A 600 -11.05 -9.15 10.16
N ASN A 601 -10.71 -7.93 9.75
CA ASN A 601 -10.21 -6.90 10.65
C ASN A 601 -11.25 -6.58 11.74
N GLY A 602 -12.51 -6.34 11.37
CA GLY A 602 -13.60 -6.03 12.31
C GLY A 602 -13.86 -7.14 13.33
N ILE A 603 -13.95 -8.40 12.90
CA ILE A 603 -14.10 -9.56 13.80
C ILE A 603 -12.88 -9.69 14.72
N SER A 604 -11.68 -9.41 14.20
CA SER A 604 -10.45 -9.44 15.01
C SER A 604 -10.25 -8.17 15.86
N ARG A 605 -11.20 -7.21 15.81
CA ARG A 605 -11.16 -5.91 16.49
C ARG A 605 -9.88 -5.10 16.17
N PHE A 606 -9.39 -5.24 14.94
CA PHE A 606 -8.30 -4.44 14.36
C PHE A 606 -8.88 -3.41 13.39
N SER A 607 -8.37 -2.18 13.40
CA SER A 607 -8.72 -1.19 12.38
C SER A 607 -7.60 -0.20 12.08
N SER A 608 -7.67 0.40 10.89
CA SER A 608 -6.75 1.45 10.42
C SER A 608 -5.26 1.07 10.48
N TRP A 609 -4.36 2.07 10.50
CA TRP A 609 -2.91 1.88 10.59
C TRP A 609 -2.38 0.92 9.51
N ARG A 610 -1.49 -0.02 9.86
CA ARG A 610 -0.97 -1.05 8.95
C ARG A 610 -2.00 -2.11 8.58
N TYR A 611 -3.05 -2.30 9.38
CA TYR A 611 -4.06 -3.34 9.13
C TYR A 611 -4.95 -3.02 7.94
N ASN A 612 -5.01 -1.75 7.55
CA ASN A 612 -5.73 -1.28 6.36
C ASN A 612 -4.92 -1.45 5.05
N LEU A 613 -3.59 -1.40 5.12
CA LEU A 613 -2.69 -1.46 3.96
C LEU A 613 -2.99 -2.60 2.96
N PRO A 614 -3.39 -3.82 3.38
CA PRO A 614 -3.75 -4.89 2.44
C PRO A 614 -4.89 -4.55 1.47
N VAL A 615 -5.78 -3.61 1.82
CA VAL A 615 -7.02 -3.33 1.06
C VAL A 615 -7.37 -1.84 0.90
N ASP A 616 -6.57 -0.91 1.45
CA ASP A 616 -6.77 0.54 1.30
C ASP A 616 -6.81 0.98 -0.17
N TRP A 617 -6.13 0.23 -1.04
CA TRP A 617 -6.04 0.46 -2.46
C TRP A 617 -7.36 0.38 -3.21
N VAL A 618 -8.35 -0.33 -2.69
CA VAL A 618 -9.65 -0.49 -3.38
C VAL A 618 -10.39 0.84 -3.53
N ILE A 619 -10.21 1.77 -2.58
CA ILE A 619 -10.88 3.07 -2.64
C ILE A 619 -10.27 3.95 -3.73
N TYR A 620 -8.95 4.15 -3.73
CA TYR A 620 -8.31 4.93 -4.79
C TYR A 620 -8.36 4.20 -6.15
N PHE A 621 -8.53 2.87 -6.17
CA PHE A 621 -8.77 2.08 -7.38
C PHE A 621 -10.08 2.49 -8.06
N TYR A 622 -11.21 2.46 -7.34
CA TYR A 622 -12.49 2.87 -7.91
C TYR A 622 -12.54 4.39 -8.16
N PHE A 623 -11.88 5.20 -7.33
CA PHE A 623 -11.71 6.62 -7.61
C PHE A 623 -11.04 6.87 -8.97
N ALA A 624 -9.91 6.20 -9.25
CA ALA A 624 -9.18 6.35 -10.50
C ALA A 624 -10.00 5.91 -11.73
N ILE A 625 -10.74 4.80 -11.62
CA ILE A 625 -11.68 4.36 -12.67
C ILE A 625 -12.72 5.44 -12.91
N GLY A 626 -13.33 5.97 -11.84
CA GLY A 626 -14.35 7.02 -11.93
C GLY A 626 -13.82 8.30 -12.58
N ALA A 627 -12.61 8.74 -12.19
CA ALA A 627 -11.96 9.90 -12.77
C ALA A 627 -11.73 9.70 -14.28
N MET A 628 -11.24 8.53 -14.69
CA MET A 628 -11.00 8.24 -16.11
C MET A 628 -12.29 7.99 -16.90
N GLU A 629 -13.36 7.49 -16.29
CA GLU A 629 -14.70 7.41 -16.90
C GLU A 629 -15.27 8.81 -17.15
N ILE A 630 -15.09 9.76 -16.22
CA ILE A 630 -15.50 11.15 -16.39
C ILE A 630 -14.70 11.79 -17.54
N LEU A 631 -13.37 11.68 -17.53
CA LEU A 631 -12.53 12.24 -18.60
C LEU A 631 -12.80 11.58 -19.97
N GLY A 632 -13.05 10.27 -20.00
CA GLY A 632 -13.46 9.58 -21.23
C GLY A 632 -14.87 9.96 -21.68
N GLY A 633 -15.78 10.24 -20.74
CA GLY A 633 -17.09 10.82 -21.04
C GLY A 633 -16.97 12.21 -21.68
N LEU A 634 -16.03 13.03 -21.22
CA LEU A 634 -15.76 14.33 -21.83
C LEU A 634 -15.23 14.18 -23.27
N SER A 635 -14.40 13.17 -23.58
CA SER A 635 -13.95 12.96 -24.95
C SER A 635 -15.09 12.54 -25.90
N LEU A 636 -16.14 11.88 -25.40
CA LEU A 636 -17.34 11.56 -26.19
C LEU A 636 -18.06 12.82 -26.68
N LEU A 637 -18.05 13.91 -25.89
CA LEU A 637 -18.61 15.19 -26.31
C LEU A 637 -17.91 15.77 -27.55
N PHE A 638 -16.70 15.32 -27.86
CA PHE A 638 -15.93 15.69 -29.04
C PHE A 638 -15.83 14.52 -30.05
N GLY A 639 -16.79 13.58 -30.03
CA GLY A 639 -16.88 12.49 -31.01
C GLY A 639 -15.79 11.41 -30.90
N LYS A 640 -15.03 11.40 -29.79
CA LYS A 640 -13.94 10.45 -29.55
C LYS A 640 -14.34 9.45 -28.47
N ASN A 641 -14.43 8.17 -28.84
CA ASN A 641 -14.78 7.10 -27.91
C ASN A 641 -13.53 6.34 -27.42
N PRO A 642 -13.12 6.51 -26.15
CA PRO A 642 -12.00 5.77 -25.56
C PRO A 642 -12.42 4.41 -25.01
N PHE A 643 -13.72 4.15 -24.95
CA PHE A 643 -14.28 2.95 -24.39
C PHE A 643 -14.38 1.90 -25.48
N VAL A 644 -13.52 0.89 -25.40
CA VAL A 644 -13.70 -0.31 -26.20
C VAL A 644 -14.90 -1.04 -25.64
N ASP A 645 -15.96 -1.14 -26.44
CA ASP A 645 -17.04 -2.09 -26.16
C ASP A 645 -16.43 -3.49 -26.27
N ILE A 646 -16.26 -4.17 -25.14
CA ILE A 646 -15.99 -5.61 -25.16
C ILE A 646 -17.33 -6.28 -25.52
N HIS A 647 -17.70 -6.18 -26.80
CA HIS A 647 -18.63 -7.10 -27.42
C HIS A 647 -17.84 -8.32 -27.84
N GLU A 648 -17.56 -9.18 -26.88
CA GLU A 648 -17.41 -10.59 -27.17
C GLU A 648 -17.85 -11.36 -25.94
N SER A 649 -19.00 -11.99 -26.09
CA SER A 649 -19.48 -13.06 -25.23
C SER A 649 -18.30 -13.90 -24.77
N SER A 650 -18.06 -13.97 -23.45
CA SER A 650 -17.57 -15.26 -22.97
C SER A 650 -18.66 -16.23 -23.42
N LYS A 651 -18.32 -17.10 -24.38
CA LYS A 651 -19.15 -18.28 -24.66
C LYS A 651 -19.50 -18.81 -23.29
N LEU A 652 -20.79 -18.82 -22.93
CA LEU A 652 -21.25 -19.43 -21.69
C LEU A 652 -20.61 -20.82 -21.68
N SER A 653 -19.55 -21.01 -20.90
CA SER A 653 -18.97 -22.33 -20.77
C SER A 653 -20.08 -23.15 -20.11
N GLN A 654 -20.27 -24.36 -20.63
CA GLN A 654 -21.07 -25.35 -19.93
C GLN A 654 -20.47 -25.49 -18.52
N GLY A 655 -21.33 -25.64 -17.50
CA GLY A 655 -20.90 -25.78 -16.12
C GLY A 655 -19.82 -26.86 -15.97
N ILE A 656 -19.05 -26.79 -14.88
CA ILE A 656 -17.92 -27.71 -14.65
C ILE A 656 -18.38 -29.17 -14.84
N SER A 657 -17.64 -29.94 -15.64
CA SER A 657 -17.84 -31.37 -15.80
C SER A 657 -16.54 -32.10 -15.48
N LEU A 658 -16.61 -33.16 -14.66
CA LEU A 658 -15.44 -34.00 -14.38
C LEU A 658 -14.96 -34.76 -15.63
N ARG A 659 -15.80 -34.89 -16.67
CA ARG A 659 -15.40 -35.45 -17.96
C ARG A 659 -14.41 -34.55 -18.71
N ASP A 660 -14.35 -33.26 -18.37
CA ASP A 660 -13.40 -32.31 -18.95
C ASP A 660 -12.04 -32.36 -18.26
N PHE A 661 -11.84 -33.27 -17.29
CA PHE A 661 -10.57 -33.45 -16.62
C PHE A 661 -9.50 -33.89 -17.62
N ARG A 662 -8.44 -33.11 -17.71
CA ARG A 662 -7.25 -33.43 -18.50
C ARG A 662 -6.11 -33.79 -17.55
N PRO A 663 -5.27 -34.79 -17.85
CA PRO A 663 -4.13 -35.16 -17.00
C PRO A 663 -3.25 -33.97 -16.62
N GLN A 664 -3.05 -32.99 -17.51
CA GLN A 664 -2.33 -31.75 -17.22
C GLN A 664 -2.88 -30.94 -16.02
N TYR A 665 -4.12 -31.15 -15.60
CA TYR A 665 -4.68 -30.47 -14.42
C TYR A 665 -4.12 -31.01 -13.10
N THR A 666 -3.64 -32.27 -13.08
CA THR A 666 -2.88 -32.76 -11.92
C THR A 666 -1.62 -31.94 -11.71
N LEU A 667 -0.96 -31.45 -12.78
CA LEU A 667 0.22 -30.60 -12.66
C LEU A 667 -0.07 -29.28 -11.96
N PHE A 668 -1.27 -28.70 -12.14
CA PHE A 668 -1.65 -27.49 -11.38
C PHE A 668 -1.83 -27.80 -9.90
N ILE A 669 -2.56 -28.88 -9.58
CA ILE A 669 -2.78 -29.29 -8.17
C ILE A 669 -1.46 -29.62 -7.49
N LEU A 670 -0.62 -30.43 -8.14
CA LEU A 670 0.72 -30.79 -7.65
C LEU A 670 1.64 -29.56 -7.56
N GLY A 671 1.56 -28.63 -8.52
CA GLY A 671 2.30 -27.38 -8.47
C GLY A 671 1.92 -26.52 -7.27
N PHE A 672 0.63 -26.32 -7.01
CA PHE A 672 0.18 -25.58 -5.81
C PHE A 672 0.51 -26.32 -4.52
N MET A 673 0.33 -27.65 -4.47
CA MET A 673 0.71 -28.47 -3.32
C MET A 673 2.22 -28.38 -3.05
N PHE A 674 3.05 -28.40 -4.10
CA PHE A 674 4.50 -28.24 -3.99
C PHE A 674 4.88 -26.86 -3.45
N ILE A 675 4.30 -25.78 -4.00
CA ILE A 675 4.55 -24.42 -3.51
C ILE A 675 4.08 -24.28 -2.06
N GLY A 676 2.90 -24.81 -1.73
CA GLY A 676 2.37 -24.86 -0.37
C GLY A 676 3.22 -25.66 0.61
N ALA A 677 3.98 -26.64 0.13
CA ALA A 677 4.92 -27.44 0.91
C ALA A 677 6.29 -26.76 1.10
N LEU A 678 6.62 -25.68 0.39
CA LEU A 678 7.94 -25.05 0.46
C LEU A 678 8.39 -24.68 1.90
N PRO A 679 7.55 -24.10 2.78
CA PRO A 679 7.96 -23.83 4.16
C PRO A 679 8.29 -25.09 4.94
N TRP A 680 7.57 -26.19 4.68
CA TRP A 680 7.89 -27.47 5.29
C TRP A 680 9.18 -28.05 4.69
N PHE A 681 9.35 -28.03 3.36
CA PHE A 681 10.57 -28.52 2.72
C PHE A 681 11.81 -27.70 3.05
N ALA A 682 11.66 -26.45 3.49
CA ALA A 682 12.77 -25.66 3.98
C ALA A 682 13.37 -26.22 5.29
N LYS A 683 12.55 -26.93 6.07
CA LYS A 683 12.96 -27.59 7.32
C LYS A 683 14.00 -28.68 7.02
N GLY A 684 15.09 -28.70 7.79
CA GLY A 684 16.17 -29.67 7.62
C GLY A 684 17.02 -29.51 6.35
N LEU A 685 16.85 -28.44 5.54
CA LEU A 685 17.78 -28.15 4.44
C LEU A 685 19.17 -27.74 4.96
N ALA A 686 19.21 -26.95 6.02
CA ALA A 686 20.45 -26.58 6.70
C ALA A 686 20.78 -27.57 7.80
N GLN A 687 22.07 -27.90 7.94
CA GLN A 687 22.57 -28.68 9.07
C GLN A 687 22.60 -27.82 10.33
N PRO A 688 22.25 -28.35 11.52
CA PRO A 688 22.34 -27.62 12.77
C PRO A 688 23.77 -27.08 12.98
N ARG A 689 23.90 -25.76 13.08
CA ARG A 689 25.22 -25.09 13.17
C ARG A 689 25.83 -25.11 14.57
N TYR A 690 24.99 -25.03 15.61
CA TYR A 690 25.41 -24.90 17.01
C TYR A 690 25.03 -26.17 17.78
N THR A 691 25.94 -27.14 17.78
CA THR A 691 25.78 -28.44 18.46
C THR A 691 26.97 -28.81 19.35
N ALA A 692 27.88 -27.86 19.61
CA ALA A 692 29.08 -28.13 20.39
C ALA A 692 28.70 -28.46 21.85
N SER A 693 29.36 -29.47 22.41
CA SER A 693 29.24 -29.77 23.83
C SER A 693 29.90 -28.69 24.69
N GLN A 694 29.49 -28.57 25.96
CA GLN A 694 30.16 -27.62 26.87
C GLN A 694 31.68 -27.85 26.97
N ASN A 695 32.14 -29.10 26.91
CA ASN A 695 33.57 -29.40 26.92
C ASN A 695 34.29 -28.91 25.66
N GLU A 696 33.65 -29.01 24.49
CA GLU A 696 34.20 -28.48 23.23
C GLU A 696 34.24 -26.95 23.23
N LEU A 697 33.21 -26.31 23.80
CA LEU A 697 33.18 -24.85 23.98
C LEU A 697 34.29 -24.39 24.93
N LEU A 698 34.47 -25.08 26.05
CA LEU A 698 35.57 -24.80 26.99
C LEU A 698 36.93 -24.98 26.32
N ALA A 699 37.14 -26.07 25.58
CA ALA A 699 38.38 -26.27 24.82
C ALA A 699 38.60 -25.17 23.76
N THR A 700 37.52 -24.69 23.14
CA THR A 700 37.57 -23.59 22.18
C THR A 700 38.00 -22.29 22.87
N LEU A 701 37.41 -21.96 24.02
CA LEU A 701 37.81 -20.79 24.82
C LEU A 701 39.26 -20.90 25.32
N GLU A 702 39.71 -22.09 25.73
CA GLU A 702 41.09 -22.36 26.15
C GLU A 702 42.06 -22.07 25.00
N SER A 703 41.74 -22.57 23.80
CA SER A 703 42.55 -22.33 22.60
C SER A 703 42.61 -20.85 22.19
N ARG A 704 41.63 -20.05 22.62
CA ARG A 704 41.55 -18.60 22.40
C ARG A 704 42.21 -17.78 23.53
N GLY A 705 42.76 -18.44 24.54
CA GLY A 705 43.58 -17.81 25.60
C GLY A 705 42.83 -17.45 26.88
N HIS A 706 41.61 -17.96 27.08
CA HIS A 706 40.84 -17.73 28.31
C HIS A 706 41.29 -18.66 29.46
N ASP A 707 41.23 -18.19 30.71
CA ASP A 707 41.53 -19.01 31.89
C ASP A 707 40.36 -19.96 32.21
N ILE A 708 40.55 -21.25 31.89
CA ILE A 708 39.55 -22.28 32.11
C ILE A 708 39.30 -22.56 33.59
N GLY A 709 40.29 -22.34 34.46
CA GLY A 709 40.09 -22.48 35.91
C GLY A 709 39.07 -21.47 36.42
N GLU A 710 39.17 -20.22 35.96
CA GLU A 710 38.23 -19.16 36.30
C GLU A 710 36.85 -19.42 35.69
N ILE A 711 36.77 -19.77 34.40
CA ILE A 711 35.51 -20.08 33.72
C ILE A 711 34.78 -21.25 34.39
N ARG A 712 35.48 -22.33 34.76
CA ARG A 712 34.86 -23.47 35.47
C ARG A 712 34.32 -23.05 36.82
N THR A 713 35.09 -22.24 37.57
CA THR A 713 34.64 -21.70 38.86
C THR A 713 33.39 -20.84 38.71
N PHE A 714 33.29 -20.04 37.64
CA PHE A 714 32.09 -19.28 37.33
C PHE A 714 30.90 -20.19 36.98
N LEU A 715 31.12 -21.23 36.16
CA LEU A 715 30.08 -22.18 35.77
C LEU A 715 29.59 -23.10 36.90
N ASP A 716 30.34 -23.21 38.01
CA ASP A 716 29.88 -23.90 39.23
C ASP A 716 28.78 -23.12 39.98
N GLN A 717 28.55 -21.84 39.63
CA GLN A 717 27.46 -21.06 40.17
C GLN A 717 26.10 -21.51 39.61
N PRO A 718 25.02 -21.51 40.40
CA PRO A 718 23.73 -22.11 40.02
C PRO A 718 23.06 -21.44 38.81
N GLU A 719 23.30 -20.14 38.57
CA GLU A 719 22.68 -19.38 37.46
C GLU A 719 23.62 -19.16 36.27
N ALA A 720 24.87 -19.62 36.37
CA ALA A 720 25.85 -19.43 35.31
C ALA A 720 25.60 -20.39 34.14
N VAL A 721 25.69 -19.86 32.92
CA VAL A 721 25.50 -20.63 31.69
C VAL A 721 26.58 -20.32 30.68
N LEU A 722 26.95 -21.34 29.91
CA LEU A 722 27.79 -21.25 28.72
C LEU A 722 26.93 -21.56 27.50
N LEU A 723 26.81 -20.60 26.58
CA LEU A 723 25.98 -20.68 25.38
C LEU A 723 26.83 -20.43 24.13
N GLU A 724 26.47 -21.07 23.03
CA GLU A 724 26.93 -20.71 21.68
C GLU A 724 25.75 -20.34 20.79
N GLY A 725 25.95 -19.46 19.83
CA GLY A 725 24.92 -19.12 18.85
C GLY A 725 25.29 -17.95 17.94
N GLN A 726 24.36 -17.56 17.08
CA GLN A 726 24.49 -16.38 16.24
C GLN A 726 24.00 -15.14 16.99
N LEU A 727 24.81 -14.09 17.06
CA LEU A 727 24.38 -12.83 17.65
C LEU A 727 23.58 -11.98 16.67
N LEU A 728 22.34 -11.66 17.01
CA LEU A 728 21.44 -10.83 16.20
C LEU A 728 21.10 -9.51 16.88
N TYR A 729 20.93 -8.48 16.04
CA TYR A 729 20.47 -7.15 16.39
C TYR A 729 21.11 -6.52 17.64
N PRO A 730 22.45 -6.36 17.69
CA PRO A 730 23.08 -5.61 18.78
C PRO A 730 22.63 -4.15 18.74
N ARG A 731 22.20 -3.63 19.89
CA ARG A 731 21.73 -2.26 20.07
C ARG A 731 22.25 -1.67 21.37
N LEU A 732 22.95 -0.54 21.29
CA LEU A 732 23.38 0.24 22.45
C LEU A 732 22.21 1.11 22.95
N PHE A 733 21.91 1.00 24.24
CA PHE A 733 20.97 1.88 24.96
C PHE A 733 21.70 2.57 26.10
N ARG A 734 21.55 3.89 26.20
CA ARG A 734 21.99 4.62 27.39
C ARG A 734 21.01 4.43 28.53
N ARG A 735 21.41 4.89 29.71
CA ARG A 735 20.54 4.95 30.89
C ARG A 735 19.23 5.67 30.57
N GLY A 736 18.10 5.04 30.87
CA GLY A 736 16.76 5.55 30.59
C GLY A 736 16.27 5.33 29.17
N GLU A 737 17.08 4.72 28.29
CA GLU A 737 16.70 4.41 26.91
C GLU A 737 16.26 2.94 26.76
N GLY A 738 15.39 2.73 25.78
CA GLY A 738 14.84 1.44 25.39
C GLY A 738 13.91 1.59 24.19
N MET A 739 13.41 0.47 23.69
CA MET A 739 12.49 0.44 22.57
C MET A 739 11.06 0.72 23.04
N ALA A 740 10.41 1.72 22.44
CA ALA A 740 9.01 2.01 22.72
C ALA A 740 8.13 0.85 22.23
N SER A 741 7.54 0.09 23.14
CA SER A 741 6.59 -1.00 22.88
C SER A 741 5.72 -1.20 24.13
N VAL A 742 4.50 -1.71 23.95
CA VAL A 742 3.64 -2.13 25.07
C VAL A 742 4.27 -3.33 25.80
N ASN A 743 4.89 -4.24 25.04
CA ASN A 743 5.61 -5.41 25.55
C ASN A 743 6.99 -5.43 24.87
N PRO A 744 7.99 -4.67 25.37
CA PRO A 744 9.32 -4.65 24.79
C PRO A 744 10.04 -5.98 25.04
N TRP A 745 10.92 -6.38 24.12
CA TRP A 745 11.80 -7.52 24.37
C TRP A 745 12.73 -7.21 25.57
N PRO A 746 12.97 -8.16 26.48
CA PRO A 746 13.75 -7.90 27.70
C PRO A 746 15.11 -7.24 27.48
N ALA A 747 15.82 -7.62 26.40
CA ALA A 747 17.09 -7.01 26.01
C ALA A 747 16.97 -5.50 25.71
N TYR A 748 15.81 -5.07 25.23
CA TYR A 748 15.55 -3.72 24.70
C TYR A 748 14.60 -2.89 25.56
N ALA A 749 14.13 -3.41 26.69
CA ALA A 749 13.28 -2.69 27.63
C ALA A 749 13.98 -1.44 28.21
N ILE A 750 13.24 -0.44 28.68
CA ILE A 750 13.86 0.73 29.33
C ILE A 750 14.52 0.28 30.64
N ARG A 751 15.79 0.64 30.85
CA ARG A 751 16.54 0.33 32.08
C ARG A 751 17.31 1.54 32.58
N ASP A 752 17.65 1.55 33.87
CA ASP A 752 18.33 2.63 34.55
C ASP A 752 19.87 2.58 34.47
N TYR A 753 20.41 1.69 33.63
CA TYR A 753 21.83 1.59 33.29
C TYR A 753 22.05 1.48 31.78
N SER A 754 23.28 1.79 31.34
CA SER A 754 23.68 1.67 29.93
C SER A 754 24.09 0.24 29.60
N ARG A 755 23.74 -0.23 28.40
CA ARG A 755 23.93 -1.62 27.99
C ARG A 755 23.86 -1.78 26.48
N ILE A 756 24.47 -2.84 25.98
CA ILE A 756 24.16 -3.39 24.66
C ILE A 756 23.16 -4.52 24.86
N GLY A 757 21.97 -4.38 24.29
CA GLY A 757 21.01 -5.47 24.17
C GLY A 757 21.23 -6.21 22.85
N SER A 758 21.06 -7.53 22.84
CA SER A 758 21.12 -8.34 21.62
C SER A 758 20.29 -9.62 21.79
N ILE A 759 20.14 -10.37 20.71
CA ILE A 759 19.56 -11.72 20.75
C ILE A 759 20.64 -12.73 20.39
N LEU A 760 20.73 -13.82 21.13
CA LEU A 760 21.50 -14.99 20.72
C LEU A 760 20.54 -16.03 20.14
N LEU A 761 20.81 -16.44 18.91
CA LEU A 761 20.01 -17.41 18.19
C LEU A 761 20.75 -18.75 18.08
N ASN A 762 20.17 -19.79 18.68
CA ASN A 762 20.60 -21.17 18.51
C ASN A 762 19.36 -22.08 18.41
N ALA A 763 19.32 -23.24 19.08
CA ALA A 763 18.11 -24.04 19.23
C ALA A 763 16.98 -23.30 19.97
N THR A 764 17.33 -22.20 20.65
CA THR A 764 16.42 -21.30 21.36
C THR A 764 16.74 -19.84 21.01
N ARG A 765 15.81 -18.94 21.35
CA ARG A 765 16.02 -17.49 21.30
C ARG A 765 16.30 -16.99 22.71
N SER A 766 17.48 -16.41 22.92
CA SER A 766 17.89 -15.85 24.21
C SER A 766 18.07 -14.34 24.12
N ASP A 767 17.41 -13.59 24.99
CA ASP A 767 17.61 -12.14 25.15
C ASP A 767 18.89 -11.92 25.99
N LEU A 768 19.86 -11.20 25.41
CA LEU A 768 21.15 -10.91 26.03
C LEU A 768 21.22 -9.44 26.46
N ILE A 769 21.78 -9.20 27.65
CA ILE A 769 22.09 -7.87 28.16
C ILE A 769 23.57 -7.82 28.55
N PHE A 770 24.33 -6.96 27.87
CA PHE A 770 25.73 -6.68 28.18
C PHE A 770 25.85 -5.27 28.78
N ILE A 771 26.13 -5.18 30.08
CA ILE A 771 26.21 -3.88 30.76
C ILE A 771 27.52 -3.20 30.35
N THR A 772 27.40 -2.00 29.76
CA THR A 772 28.56 -1.21 29.35
C THR A 772 28.16 0.24 29.08
N LYS A 773 29.10 1.16 29.26
CA LYS A 773 28.97 2.56 28.83
C LYS A 773 29.65 2.81 27.49
N ASP A 774 30.51 1.89 27.06
CA ASP A 774 31.34 2.05 25.88
C ASP A 774 30.63 1.54 24.63
N LEU A 775 30.96 2.17 23.50
CA LEU A 775 30.49 1.73 22.20
C LEU A 775 31.38 0.57 21.74
N LEU A 776 30.99 -0.65 22.08
CA LEU A 776 31.69 -1.87 21.67
C LEU A 776 31.17 -2.38 20.32
N ASP A 777 32.08 -2.88 19.50
CA ASP A 777 31.78 -3.40 18.17
C ASP A 777 31.20 -4.83 18.24
N PHE A 778 29.94 -4.93 18.67
CA PHE A 778 29.22 -6.20 18.66
C PHE A 778 28.86 -6.56 17.21
N GLN A 779 29.44 -7.65 16.73
CA GLN A 779 29.28 -8.09 15.35
C GLN A 779 27.92 -8.77 15.15
N HIS A 780 27.06 -8.12 14.37
CA HIS A 780 25.79 -8.71 13.95
C HIS A 780 26.00 -9.88 12.99
N GLY A 781 25.28 -10.97 13.22
CA GLY A 781 25.35 -12.18 12.39
C GLY A 781 26.60 -13.03 12.66
N ALA A 782 27.46 -12.64 13.59
CA ALA A 782 28.65 -13.40 13.98
C ALA A 782 28.30 -14.54 14.94
N ASP A 783 29.09 -15.59 14.90
CA ASP A 783 29.06 -16.66 15.89
C ASP A 783 29.68 -16.15 17.19
N ALA A 784 29.04 -16.44 18.31
CA ALA A 784 29.48 -16.00 19.63
C ALA A 784 29.41 -17.13 20.65
N ILE A 785 30.44 -17.23 21.50
CA ILE A 785 30.40 -17.99 22.75
C ILE A 785 30.15 -17.00 23.89
N VAL A 786 29.15 -17.28 24.71
CA VAL A 786 28.62 -16.36 25.72
C VAL A 786 28.64 -17.04 27.09
N LEU A 787 29.29 -16.41 28.06
CA LEU A 787 29.10 -16.69 29.48
C LEU A 787 28.17 -15.66 30.08
N ALA A 788 27.11 -16.13 30.72
CA ALA A 788 26.09 -15.26 31.27
C ALA A 788 25.46 -15.83 32.54
N CYS A 789 24.83 -14.95 33.30
CA CYS A 789 23.97 -15.29 34.41
C CYS A 789 22.52 -15.27 33.95
N LYS A 790 21.80 -16.37 34.15
CA LYS A 790 20.37 -16.47 33.88
C LYS A 790 19.58 -15.73 34.96
N THR A 791 18.62 -14.89 34.56
CA THR A 791 17.75 -14.18 35.49
C THR A 791 16.37 -14.83 35.60
N ASP A 792 15.68 -14.60 36.72
CA ASP A 792 14.29 -15.03 36.94
C ASP A 792 13.31 -14.40 35.93
N GLU A 793 13.66 -13.21 35.42
CA GLU A 793 12.92 -12.48 34.40
C GLU A 793 13.12 -13.05 32.97
N GLY A 794 13.92 -14.11 32.81
CA GLY A 794 14.02 -14.88 31.57
C GLY A 794 15.00 -14.33 30.52
N TYR A 795 15.90 -13.42 30.89
CA TYR A 795 17.02 -12.98 30.05
C TYR A 795 18.37 -13.37 30.65
N PHE A 796 19.44 -13.09 29.91
CA PHE A 796 20.80 -13.43 30.29
C PHE A 796 21.65 -12.18 30.45
N ASN A 797 22.18 -11.98 31.66
CA ASN A 797 23.17 -10.94 31.94
C ASN A 797 24.54 -11.47 31.53
N VAL A 798 25.06 -10.96 30.41
CA VAL A 798 26.31 -11.42 29.80
C VAL A 798 27.50 -10.91 30.60
N ARG A 799 28.39 -11.82 31.01
CA ARG A 799 29.68 -11.52 31.66
C ARG A 799 30.81 -11.48 30.64
N LEU A 800 30.91 -12.49 29.78
CA LEU A 800 31.88 -12.58 28.69
C LEU A 800 31.16 -12.92 27.38
N ILE A 801 31.55 -12.27 26.29
CA ILE A 801 31.16 -12.64 24.93
C ILE A 801 32.40 -12.71 24.03
N ASP A 802 32.55 -13.81 23.30
CA ASP A 802 33.70 -14.09 22.43
C ASP A 802 33.26 -14.35 20.98
N PHE A 803 33.73 -13.52 20.05
CA PHE A 803 33.47 -13.57 18.60
C PHE A 803 34.67 -14.14 17.82
N GLU A 804 35.42 -15.10 18.38
CA GLU A 804 36.63 -15.72 17.84
C GLU A 804 37.86 -14.80 17.75
N LYS A 805 37.73 -13.61 17.17
CA LYS A 805 38.83 -12.64 17.00
C LYS A 805 38.88 -11.56 18.05
N MET A 806 37.80 -11.42 18.83
CA MET A 806 37.62 -10.38 19.82
C MET A 806 36.68 -10.88 20.90
N PHE A 807 36.93 -10.46 22.13
CA PHE A 807 36.05 -10.74 23.25
C PHE A 807 35.83 -9.48 24.08
N PHE A 808 34.72 -9.46 24.81
CA PHE A 808 34.36 -8.37 25.70
C PHE A 808 33.88 -8.91 27.04
N GLU A 809 34.33 -8.28 28.11
CA GLU A 809 33.90 -8.57 29.48
C GLU A 809 33.14 -7.39 30.07
N SER A 810 31.98 -7.65 30.66
CA SER A 810 31.16 -6.62 31.33
C SER A 810 31.51 -6.49 32.82
N ALA A 811 31.94 -7.59 33.43
CA ALA A 811 32.38 -7.70 34.82
C ALA A 811 33.27 -8.96 34.98
N PRO A 812 34.14 -9.00 36.01
CA PRO A 812 34.97 -10.17 36.31
C PRO A 812 34.14 -11.46 36.50
N LEU A 813 34.68 -12.60 36.06
CA LEU A 813 34.04 -13.91 36.25
C LEU A 813 34.07 -14.38 37.72
N THR A 814 34.85 -13.71 38.57
CA THR A 814 34.83 -13.92 40.03
C THR A 814 33.57 -13.39 40.71
N ASP A 815 32.81 -12.49 40.06
CA ASP A 815 31.60 -11.92 40.64
C ASP A 815 30.45 -12.93 40.62
N LEU A 816 29.61 -12.89 41.65
CA LEU A 816 28.45 -13.78 41.75
C LEU A 816 27.34 -13.38 40.76
N CYS A 817 26.59 -14.36 40.26
CA CYS A 817 25.41 -14.11 39.43
C CYS A 817 24.27 -13.39 40.17
N ALA A 818 24.23 -13.49 41.50
CA ALA A 818 23.16 -12.96 42.35
C ALA A 818 23.23 -11.45 42.66
N ASP A 819 24.33 -10.77 42.32
CA ASP A 819 24.52 -9.34 42.60
C ASP A 819 24.23 -8.49 41.34
N ASN A 820 22.96 -8.13 41.14
CA ASN A 820 22.45 -6.81 40.68
C ASN A 820 21.04 -6.88 40.07
#